data_AF-A0A672T7A2-F1
#
_entry.id   AF-A0A672T7A2-F1
#
_cell.length_a   1.000
_cell.length_b   1.000
_cell.length_c   1.000
_cell.angle_alpha   90.00
_cell.angle_beta   90.00
_cell.angle_gamma   90.00
#
_symmetry.space_group_name_H-M   'P 1'
#
loop_
_entity.id
_entity.type
_entity.pdbx_description
1 polymer ?
#
loop_
_entity_poly.entity_id
_entity_poly.type
_entity_poly.pdbx_seq_one_letter_code
_entity_poly.pdbx_strand_id
1 'polypeptide(L)'
;NYIFFWFAPDVLTESVIAAACSRVGQSVLHLDRRNYYAGNWASFTFNGLLSWIEEYKNQQEVQITELEQVWRSLIDEGEDAVPLSTVDSSISNLEVFCYASEEEEETKAPLTSFQPVNAETVSEETNGDSTEAQDTVTGDDATASDAKTPNEEHEVSEPKEEQHTSDISEPSQSQEEKESQLISSPADPPVEVEKKITYQKLVKEGRRFNIDLVSKLMYSRGALVDLLIKSNVSRYAEFKNIGHILTYRNGKVEQVPCSRADVFASKQLTVIEKRMLMKFLTFCLDFEQHPEEYQDCTEKPFREFLKNKKLTENLQDFILHSIAMVTQQTLTEEGLKATQHFLRCLGRYGNTPFLFPLYGLGEIPQCFCRMCAVFGGIYCLRHSVQVKAVIDTRGQRISCSHFVVEDSYIRDEQRQSTAYRQISRAVLITDRSVLPSESDQLISLVTIPPLESSAPAVRMVELCSSSMTCMPGTYLVHLTCSSSGRAQEDLAPVVSQLFHVSTIPGEEPSEGAEERSKPAVLWVMYFNMRDTSALDSSNYSLPSNVHVCTGPDGSLCSDYSIKLAESVFHHILPDEEFCPPAPNPEDIIYDGDGPQAEGPGFDESTNTEEDKSQAEEEGAAHEKSPSTESSEPAEMDSVTQQAPSDTTPPSEE
;
A
#
# COMPACT_ATOMS: atom_id res chain seq x y z
N ASN A 1 3.41 -34.88 15.04
CA ASN A 1 2.47 -34.08 14.25
C ASN A 1 3.19 -32.80 13.87
N TYR A 2 3.83 -32.79 12.70
CA TYR A 2 4.51 -31.61 12.18
C TYR A 2 4.08 -31.44 10.73
N ILE A 3 3.14 -30.52 10.49
CA ILE A 3 2.77 -30.11 9.15
C ILE A 3 3.79 -29.04 8.75
N PHE A 4 4.99 -29.47 8.37
CA PHE A 4 5.96 -28.52 7.84
C PHE A 4 5.42 -28.00 6.51
N PHE A 5 5.21 -26.69 6.45
CA PHE A 5 4.97 -25.96 5.20
C PHE A 5 6.27 -25.34 4.77
N TRP A 6 6.56 -25.43 3.48
CA TRP A 6 7.69 -24.71 2.91
C TRP A 6 7.24 -23.82 1.74
N PHE A 7 7.72 -22.56 1.73
CA PHE A 7 7.38 -21.50 0.79
C PHE A 7 8.62 -20.86 0.15
N ALA A 8 8.51 -20.43 -1.11
CA ALA A 8 9.31 -19.37 -1.75
C ALA A 8 8.57 -18.86 -3.01
N PRO A 9 8.66 -17.56 -3.37
CA PRO A 9 9.26 -16.41 -2.69
C PRO A 9 8.28 -15.74 -1.70
N ASP A 10 8.74 -14.67 -1.04
CA ASP A 10 7.85 -13.75 -0.33
C ASP A 10 6.97 -12.98 -1.35
N VAL A 11 5.69 -13.33 -1.49
CA VAL A 11 4.67 -12.57 -2.25
C VAL A 11 3.43 -12.41 -1.35
N LEU A 12 2.51 -11.48 -1.67
CA LEU A 12 1.42 -11.10 -0.75
C LEU A 12 0.49 -12.26 -0.37
N THR A 13 0.27 -13.22 -1.28
CA THR A 13 -0.59 -14.39 -1.03
C THR A 13 0.07 -15.32 -0.01
N GLU A 14 1.35 -15.58 -0.21
CA GLU A 14 2.23 -16.55 0.43
C GLU A 14 2.58 -16.11 1.85
N SER A 15 2.92 -14.83 2.02
CA SER A 15 3.11 -14.19 3.32
C SER A 15 1.84 -14.26 4.19
N VAL A 16 0.66 -14.06 3.60
CA VAL A 16 -0.63 -14.18 4.30
C VAL A 16 -0.96 -15.63 4.67
N ILE A 17 -0.77 -16.62 3.78
CA ILE A 17 -0.97 -18.04 4.11
C ILE A 17 0.01 -18.47 5.21
N ALA A 18 1.29 -18.09 5.12
CA ALA A 18 2.30 -18.38 6.12
C ALA A 18 1.91 -17.80 7.49
N ALA A 19 1.45 -16.54 7.54
CA ALA A 19 0.94 -15.91 8.75
C ALA A 19 -0.29 -16.63 9.32
N ALA A 20 -1.24 -17.03 8.47
CA ALA A 20 -2.44 -17.76 8.88
C ALA A 20 -2.10 -19.13 9.48
N CYS A 21 -1.31 -19.95 8.77
CA CYS A 21 -0.88 -21.28 9.21
C CYS A 21 -0.09 -21.22 10.53
N SER A 22 0.87 -20.29 10.64
CA SER A 22 1.64 -20.13 11.87
C SER A 22 0.77 -19.62 13.03
N ARG A 23 -0.17 -18.71 12.78
CA ARG A 23 -1.13 -18.21 13.80
C ARG A 23 -2.01 -19.31 14.39
N VAL A 24 -2.37 -20.35 13.61
CA VAL A 24 -3.09 -21.54 14.12
C VAL A 24 -2.14 -22.67 14.58
N GLY A 25 -0.87 -22.35 14.83
CA GLY A 25 0.09 -23.24 15.50
C GLY A 25 0.87 -24.20 14.59
N GLN A 26 0.81 -24.04 13.26
CA GLN A 26 1.57 -24.87 12.34
C GLN A 26 3.05 -24.46 12.26
N SER A 27 3.93 -25.43 12.01
CA SER A 27 5.37 -25.21 11.85
C SER A 27 5.69 -24.74 10.42
N VAL A 28 5.86 -23.44 10.23
CA VAL A 28 6.11 -22.83 8.90
C VAL A 28 7.60 -22.59 8.68
N LEU A 29 8.09 -22.91 7.48
CA LEU A 29 9.40 -22.52 6.95
C LEU A 29 9.19 -21.66 5.70
N HIS A 30 9.75 -20.45 5.69
CA HIS A 30 9.71 -19.53 4.56
C HIS A 30 11.14 -19.30 4.06
N LEU A 31 11.38 -19.53 2.76
CA LEU A 31 12.65 -19.26 2.09
C LEU A 31 12.41 -18.29 0.93
N ASP A 32 13.46 -17.62 0.47
CA ASP A 32 13.44 -16.96 -0.85
C ASP A 32 14.83 -17.08 -1.50
N ARG A 33 14.88 -17.30 -2.82
CA ARG A 33 16.11 -17.19 -3.61
C ARG A 33 16.70 -15.78 -3.57
N ARG A 34 15.85 -14.76 -3.44
CA ARG A 34 16.23 -13.34 -3.42
C ARG A 34 16.85 -12.95 -2.06
N ASN A 35 17.53 -11.79 -2.03
CA ASN A 35 18.19 -11.25 -0.83
C ASN A 35 17.34 -10.23 -0.05
N TYR A 36 16.09 -10.02 -0.47
CA TYR A 36 15.09 -9.10 0.07
C TYR A 36 13.71 -9.79 0.14
N TYR A 37 12.81 -9.26 0.97
CA TYR A 37 11.41 -9.70 1.08
C TYR A 37 10.51 -9.18 -0.06
N ALA A 38 9.28 -9.67 -0.13
CA ALA A 38 8.19 -9.22 -0.98
C ALA A 38 8.34 -9.44 -2.50
N GLY A 39 9.44 -10.05 -3.00
CA GLY A 39 9.49 -10.64 -4.33
C GLY A 39 9.07 -9.69 -5.47
N ASN A 40 7.93 -9.96 -6.12
CA ASN A 40 7.37 -9.06 -7.16
C ASN A 40 6.49 -7.92 -6.60
N TRP A 41 6.10 -7.97 -5.34
CA TRP A 41 5.50 -6.85 -4.58
C TRP A 41 6.56 -5.93 -3.94
N ALA A 42 7.86 -6.22 -4.09
CA ALA A 42 8.93 -5.52 -3.40
C ALA A 42 9.04 -4.02 -3.76
N SER A 43 9.46 -3.26 -2.74
CA SER A 43 9.80 -1.84 -2.81
C SER A 43 11.32 -1.68 -2.74
N PHE A 44 11.89 -0.81 -3.57
CA PHE A 44 13.35 -0.65 -3.66
C PHE A 44 13.82 0.78 -3.37
N THR A 45 14.88 0.93 -2.59
CA THR A 45 15.70 2.16 -2.64
C THR A 45 16.23 2.36 -4.07
N PHE A 46 16.41 3.60 -4.52
CA PHE A 46 16.81 3.89 -5.91
C PHE A 46 18.08 3.13 -6.30
N ASN A 47 19.07 3.09 -5.41
CA ASN A 47 20.32 2.37 -5.61
C ASN A 47 20.12 0.83 -5.61
N GLY A 48 19.22 0.31 -4.78
CA GLY A 48 18.83 -1.10 -4.82
C GLY A 48 18.07 -1.50 -6.09
N LEU A 49 17.26 -0.59 -6.63
CA LEU A 49 16.56 -0.79 -7.90
C LEU A 49 17.55 -0.83 -9.07
N LEU A 50 18.58 0.03 -9.07
CA LEU A 50 19.65 -0.01 -10.06
C LEU A 50 20.40 -1.36 -10.02
N SER A 51 20.77 -1.86 -8.83
CA SER A 51 21.38 -3.18 -8.69
C SER A 51 20.45 -4.33 -9.14
N TRP A 52 19.13 -4.22 -8.92
CA TRP A 52 18.16 -5.18 -9.41
C TRP A 52 18.01 -5.15 -10.94
N ILE A 53 18.05 -3.96 -11.55
CA ILE A 53 18.07 -3.77 -13.02
C ILE A 53 19.34 -4.40 -13.63
N GLU A 54 20.49 -4.27 -12.97
CA GLU A 54 21.75 -4.92 -13.38
C GLU A 54 21.68 -6.44 -13.24
N GLU A 55 21.17 -6.94 -12.11
CA GLU A 55 20.98 -8.38 -11.88
C GLU A 55 20.06 -9.01 -12.94
N TYR A 56 18.91 -8.39 -13.20
CA TYR A 56 17.96 -8.85 -14.22
C TYR A 56 18.59 -8.93 -15.63
N LYS A 57 19.43 -7.94 -16.00
CA LYS A 57 20.15 -7.96 -17.29
C LYS A 57 21.16 -9.10 -17.33
N ASN A 58 21.96 -9.27 -16.28
CA ASN A 58 22.97 -10.32 -16.19
C ASN A 58 22.36 -11.72 -16.18
N GLN A 59 21.18 -11.92 -15.56
CA GLN A 59 20.50 -13.22 -15.52
C GLN A 59 20.09 -13.74 -16.91
N GLN A 60 19.92 -12.88 -17.92
CA GLN A 60 19.61 -13.31 -19.29
C GLN A 60 20.80 -13.95 -20.04
N GLU A 61 22.04 -13.79 -19.56
CA GLU A 61 23.25 -14.28 -20.24
C GLU A 61 23.74 -15.63 -19.71
N VAL A 62 23.21 -16.12 -18.58
CA VAL A 62 23.75 -17.30 -17.87
C VAL A 62 23.07 -18.61 -18.30
N GLN A 63 23.85 -19.54 -18.86
CA GLN A 63 23.42 -20.92 -19.07
C GLN A 63 23.56 -21.75 -17.78
N ILE A 64 22.50 -22.44 -17.38
CA ILE A 64 22.45 -23.29 -16.17
C ILE A 64 22.62 -24.75 -16.57
N THR A 65 23.79 -25.32 -16.28
CA THR A 65 24.13 -26.70 -16.69
C THR A 65 24.80 -27.54 -15.61
N GLU A 66 25.51 -26.93 -14.65
CA GLU A 66 26.33 -27.66 -13.67
C GLU A 66 25.57 -28.00 -12.38
N LEU A 67 24.73 -27.08 -11.88
CA LEU A 67 24.08 -27.23 -10.57
C LEU A 67 23.07 -28.41 -10.51
N GLU A 68 22.47 -28.79 -11.64
CA GLU A 68 21.47 -29.86 -11.66
C GLU A 68 22.04 -31.28 -11.50
N GLN A 69 23.36 -31.46 -11.65
CA GLN A 69 23.96 -32.80 -11.48
C GLN A 69 24.11 -33.16 -10.00
N VAL A 70 24.27 -32.16 -9.13
CA VAL A 70 24.53 -32.36 -7.69
C VAL A 70 23.30 -32.90 -6.97
N TRP A 71 22.16 -32.19 -7.02
CA TRP A 71 20.96 -32.62 -6.29
C TRP A 71 20.31 -33.88 -6.89
N ARG A 72 20.52 -34.19 -8.18
CA ARG A 72 20.08 -35.46 -8.77
C ARG A 72 20.76 -36.69 -8.16
N SER A 73 21.91 -36.53 -7.49
CA SER A 73 22.58 -37.60 -6.75
C SER A 73 22.03 -37.84 -5.33
N LEU A 74 21.08 -37.00 -4.88
CA LEU A 74 20.47 -37.02 -3.55
C LEU A 74 19.00 -37.52 -3.56
N ILE A 75 18.56 -38.11 -4.68
CA ILE A 75 17.22 -38.69 -4.86
C ILE A 75 17.28 -40.18 -4.46
N ASP A 76 16.36 -40.63 -3.59
CA ASP A 76 16.31 -42.01 -3.14
C ASP A 76 15.61 -42.94 -4.16
N GLU A 77 15.88 -44.25 -4.11
CA GLU A 77 15.28 -45.23 -5.06
C GLU A 77 13.75 -45.27 -4.95
N GLY A 78 13.08 -44.93 -6.06
CA GLY A 78 11.60 -44.86 -6.14
C GLY A 78 11.04 -43.45 -6.05
N GLU A 79 11.88 -42.43 -5.89
CA GLU A 79 11.49 -41.02 -5.96
C GLU A 79 11.80 -40.41 -7.34
N ASP A 80 10.94 -39.49 -7.79
CA ASP A 80 11.25 -38.58 -8.89
C ASP A 80 11.49 -37.18 -8.30
N ALA A 81 12.26 -36.32 -8.98
CA ALA A 81 12.35 -34.90 -8.66
C ALA A 81 11.49 -34.05 -9.58
N VAL A 82 10.91 -32.98 -9.02
CA VAL A 82 10.19 -31.92 -9.73
C VAL A 82 11.06 -30.66 -9.62
N PRO A 83 11.82 -30.28 -10.66
CA PRO A 83 12.84 -29.25 -10.51
C PRO A 83 12.25 -27.85 -10.62
N LEU A 84 12.60 -26.93 -9.70
CA LEU A 84 12.11 -25.56 -9.71
C LEU A 84 12.93 -24.66 -10.65
N SER A 85 12.33 -23.54 -11.08
CA SER A 85 13.01 -22.52 -11.88
C SER A 85 14.07 -21.80 -11.04
N THR A 86 15.30 -21.76 -11.55
CA THR A 86 16.42 -21.03 -10.96
C THR A 86 16.53 -19.59 -11.48
N VAL A 87 15.83 -19.25 -12.57
CA VAL A 87 15.77 -17.90 -13.17
C VAL A 87 14.38 -17.31 -12.93
N ASP A 88 14.31 -15.99 -12.73
CA ASP A 88 13.04 -15.29 -12.67
C ASP A 88 12.59 -14.84 -14.08
N SER A 89 11.48 -15.40 -14.56
CA SER A 89 10.88 -15.07 -15.87
C SER A 89 9.54 -14.32 -15.75
N SER A 90 9.24 -13.81 -14.56
CA SER A 90 7.99 -13.07 -14.28
C SER A 90 8.03 -11.61 -14.75
N ILE A 91 9.22 -11.05 -14.99
CA ILE A 91 9.44 -9.72 -15.56
C ILE A 91 10.01 -9.86 -16.97
N SER A 92 9.57 -9.02 -17.90
CA SER A 92 10.10 -8.97 -19.27
C SER A 92 10.13 -7.54 -19.83
N ASN A 93 10.82 -7.34 -20.96
CA ASN A 93 10.90 -6.07 -21.69
C ASN A 93 11.31 -4.85 -20.83
N LEU A 94 12.25 -5.04 -19.89
CA LEU A 94 12.72 -3.98 -19.01
C LEU A 94 13.57 -2.95 -19.78
N GLU A 95 13.14 -1.69 -19.74
CA GLU A 95 13.78 -0.54 -20.38
C GLU A 95 13.89 0.63 -19.40
N VAL A 96 15.00 1.38 -19.43
CA VAL A 96 15.30 2.44 -18.46
C VAL A 96 15.91 3.64 -19.18
N PHE A 97 15.42 4.84 -18.86
CA PHE A 97 15.85 6.10 -19.45
C PHE A 97 16.07 7.15 -18.35
N CYS A 98 17.15 7.92 -18.45
CA CYS A 98 17.45 9.04 -17.57
C CYS A 98 17.41 10.35 -18.37
N TYR A 99 16.80 11.39 -17.78
CA TYR A 99 16.66 12.72 -18.38
C TYR A 99 17.12 13.85 -17.43
N ALA A 100 17.39 13.54 -16.17
CA ALA A 100 18.06 14.43 -15.22
C ALA A 100 19.48 14.79 -15.73
N SER A 101 19.95 16.00 -15.42
CA SER A 101 21.31 16.41 -15.82
C SER A 101 22.38 15.55 -15.13
N GLU A 102 23.47 15.28 -15.86
CA GLU A 102 24.70 14.66 -15.34
C GLU A 102 25.74 15.71 -14.89
N GLU A 103 25.46 17.00 -15.04
CA GLU A 103 26.37 18.06 -14.60
C GLU A 103 26.48 18.10 -13.06
N GLU A 104 27.70 18.21 -12.54
CA GLU A 104 27.94 18.31 -11.10
C GLU A 104 27.45 19.66 -10.55
N GLU A 105 27.03 19.71 -9.28
CA GLU A 105 26.80 21.01 -8.62
C GLU A 105 28.12 21.79 -8.58
N GLU A 106 28.23 22.89 -9.34
CA GLU A 106 29.29 23.89 -9.12
C GLU A 106 29.17 24.44 -7.69
N THR A 107 29.90 23.83 -6.75
CA THR A 107 30.00 24.32 -5.38
C THR A 107 30.80 25.61 -5.37
N LYS A 108 30.11 26.74 -5.54
CA LYS A 108 30.66 28.09 -5.35
C LYS A 108 31.13 28.24 -3.92
N ALA A 109 32.42 27.94 -3.71
CA ALA A 109 33.08 28.06 -2.42
C ALA A 109 32.95 29.50 -1.88
N PRO A 110 32.68 29.70 -0.58
CA PRO A 110 32.62 31.03 0.00
C PRO A 110 33.94 31.79 -0.19
N LEU A 111 33.90 32.91 -0.91
CA LEU A 111 35.05 33.81 -1.09
C LEU A 111 35.30 34.62 0.20
N THR A 112 35.93 34.01 1.19
CA THR A 112 36.46 34.71 2.38
C THR A 112 37.98 34.63 2.41
N SER A 113 38.64 35.66 1.88
CA SER A 113 40.09 35.78 1.86
C SER A 113 40.65 36.18 3.22
N PHE A 114 41.50 35.34 3.81
CA PHE A 114 42.48 35.76 4.81
C PHE A 114 43.85 35.14 4.48
N GLN A 115 44.89 35.98 4.47
CA GLN A 115 46.26 35.54 4.22
C GLN A 115 46.91 34.98 5.50
N PRO A 116 47.87 34.04 5.37
CA PRO A 116 48.57 33.45 6.51
C PRO A 116 49.57 34.42 7.14
N VAL A 117 49.91 34.17 8.41
CA VAL A 117 51.09 34.74 9.08
C VAL A 117 51.97 33.58 9.56
N ASN A 118 53.28 33.70 9.32
CA ASN A 118 54.23 32.60 9.44
C ASN A 118 54.51 32.18 10.90
N ALA A 119 54.79 30.88 11.07
CA ALA A 119 55.82 30.41 12.00
C ALA A 119 56.56 29.24 11.33
N GLU A 120 57.88 29.31 11.28
CA GLU A 120 58.75 28.28 10.71
C GLU A 120 59.07 27.21 11.77
N THR A 121 59.33 25.96 11.39
CA THR A 121 60.70 25.40 11.42
C THR A 121 60.79 23.92 11.02
N VAL A 122 61.82 23.64 10.20
CA VAL A 122 62.69 22.44 10.18
C VAL A 122 62.06 21.04 10.05
N SER A 123 62.41 20.42 8.93
CA SER A 123 62.33 18.99 8.61
C SER A 123 63.28 18.10 9.44
N GLU A 124 62.93 16.82 9.60
CA GLU A 124 63.91 15.74 9.41
C GLU A 124 63.24 14.45 8.91
N GLU A 125 63.91 13.73 8.01
CA GLU A 125 63.47 12.43 7.49
C GLU A 125 64.13 11.30 8.30
N THR A 126 63.45 10.16 8.49
CA THR A 126 64.16 8.88 8.59
C THR A 126 63.28 7.70 8.18
N ASN A 127 63.86 6.76 7.44
CA ASN A 127 63.20 5.51 7.05
C ASN A 127 63.17 4.50 8.22
N GLY A 128 62.13 3.66 8.25
CA GLY A 128 62.01 2.53 9.19
C GLY A 128 60.94 1.55 8.70
N ASP A 129 61.38 0.52 7.98
CA ASP A 129 60.56 -0.57 7.45
C ASP A 129 60.36 -1.70 8.50
N SER A 130 59.63 -2.77 8.12
CA SER A 130 59.70 -4.14 8.66
C SER A 130 58.61 -4.58 9.66
N THR A 131 57.46 -4.96 9.07
CA THR A 131 56.84 -6.31 9.13
C THR A 131 56.45 -7.03 10.45
N GLU A 132 55.25 -7.64 10.38
CA GLU A 132 54.86 -9.00 10.81
C GLU A 132 54.20 -9.29 12.19
N ALA A 133 53.31 -10.30 12.14
CA ALA A 133 52.48 -10.94 13.19
C ALA A 133 51.40 -10.04 13.87
N GLN A 134 50.16 -10.46 14.16
CA GLN A 134 49.59 -11.73 14.67
C GLN A 134 50.06 -12.05 16.12
N ASP A 135 49.23 -12.52 17.06
CA ASP A 135 47.85 -13.02 16.94
C ASP A 135 47.04 -12.91 18.27
N THR A 136 45.74 -13.26 18.21
CA THR A 136 44.85 -13.76 19.28
C THR A 136 44.79 -13.14 20.70
N VAL A 137 43.63 -12.54 20.99
CA VAL A 137 42.68 -12.93 22.07
C VAL A 137 43.21 -13.50 23.40
N THR A 138 43.08 -12.71 24.48
CA THR A 138 42.39 -13.01 25.76
C THR A 138 42.40 -11.72 26.62
N GLY A 139 41.48 -11.42 27.54
CA GLY A 139 40.33 -12.18 28.03
C GLY A 139 40.45 -12.53 29.51
N ASP A 140 40.00 -11.65 30.41
CA ASP A 140 39.79 -11.98 31.84
C ASP A 140 38.78 -11.00 32.50
N ASP A 141 38.30 -11.33 33.71
CA ASP A 141 36.96 -10.99 34.22
C ASP A 141 36.91 -10.12 35.52
N ALA A 142 35.68 -9.79 35.95
CA ALA A 142 35.21 -9.68 37.34
C ALA A 142 35.13 -8.33 38.11
N THR A 143 33.87 -8.00 38.48
CA THR A 143 33.38 -7.47 39.79
C THR A 143 33.45 -5.97 40.19
N ALA A 144 32.33 -5.27 39.93
CA ALA A 144 31.40 -4.59 40.88
C ALA A 144 31.88 -3.73 42.08
N SER A 145 31.37 -2.48 42.20
CA SER A 145 30.36 -2.05 43.20
C SER A 145 30.03 -0.53 43.19
N ASP A 146 28.78 -0.18 43.55
CA ASP A 146 28.15 1.10 44.00
C ASP A 146 28.95 2.44 43.96
N ALA A 147 28.39 3.62 43.63
CA ALA A 147 27.21 4.24 44.27
C ALA A 147 26.79 5.63 43.70
N LYS A 148 25.54 6.06 44.00
CA LYS A 148 24.98 7.44 44.19
C LYS A 148 24.57 8.36 43.00
N THR A 149 23.27 8.70 43.04
CA THR A 149 22.50 9.90 42.59
C THR A 149 22.81 11.18 43.43
N PRO A 150 22.20 12.40 43.25
CA PRO A 150 20.90 12.77 42.61
C PRO A 150 20.76 14.11 41.80
N ASN A 151 19.59 14.26 41.14
CA ASN A 151 18.69 15.44 40.83
C ASN A 151 19.29 16.80 40.35
N GLU A 152 18.57 17.85 39.88
CA GLU A 152 17.13 18.30 39.79
C GLU A 152 16.88 18.84 38.33
N GLU A 153 15.71 18.86 37.65
CA GLU A 153 14.37 19.47 37.90
C GLU A 153 14.45 21.02 38.03
N HIS A 154 13.84 21.88 37.18
CA HIS A 154 12.43 22.32 36.98
C HIS A 154 12.40 23.35 35.78
N GLU A 155 11.34 23.84 35.10
CA GLU A 155 9.89 23.53 34.89
C GLU A 155 9.37 24.30 33.61
N VAL A 156 8.15 24.86 33.55
CA VAL A 156 7.46 25.44 32.35
C VAL A 156 6.61 26.68 32.69
N SER A 157 6.39 27.64 31.76
CA SER A 157 5.26 28.61 31.83
C SER A 157 4.93 29.35 30.51
N GLU A 158 3.63 29.50 30.18
CA GLU A 158 3.07 30.56 29.32
C GLU A 158 2.58 31.77 30.18
N PRO A 159 2.22 32.94 29.59
CA PRO A 159 0.80 33.20 29.29
C PRO A 159 0.53 34.12 28.06
N LYS A 160 -0.71 34.62 27.92
CA LYS A 160 -1.35 35.17 26.70
C LYS A 160 -1.53 36.71 26.65
N GLU A 161 -1.97 37.21 25.47
CA GLU A 161 -2.92 38.35 25.23
C GLU A 161 -2.46 39.79 25.69
N GLU A 162 -2.86 40.96 25.15
CA GLU A 162 -3.84 41.39 24.12
C GLU A 162 -3.54 42.82 23.53
N GLN A 163 -4.18 43.18 22.41
CA GLN A 163 -4.60 44.52 21.88
C GLN A 163 -3.77 45.86 21.95
N HIS A 164 -3.35 46.36 20.76
CA HIS A 164 -3.76 47.62 20.06
C HIS A 164 -3.58 49.09 20.61
N THR A 165 -3.50 50.04 19.65
CA THR A 165 -3.59 51.55 19.72
C THR A 165 -2.32 52.38 20.05
N SER A 166 -2.31 53.71 19.86
CA SER A 166 -2.09 54.44 18.58
C SER A 166 -1.54 55.89 18.76
N ASP A 167 -1.16 56.52 17.64
CA ASP A 167 -1.07 57.97 17.35
C ASP A 167 0.09 58.89 17.86
N ILE A 168 0.93 59.29 16.89
CA ILE A 168 1.26 60.69 16.46
C ILE A 168 1.61 61.76 17.53
N SER A 169 2.87 62.27 17.48
CA SER A 169 3.14 63.72 17.29
C SER A 169 4.64 64.07 17.05
N GLU A 170 4.93 64.75 15.94
CA GLU A 170 6.11 65.61 15.70
C GLU A 170 5.82 67.06 16.20
N PRO A 171 6.69 68.12 16.15
CA PRO A 171 7.81 68.35 15.19
C PRO A 171 9.10 69.10 15.67
N SER A 172 10.11 69.14 14.79
CA SER A 172 11.14 70.22 14.63
C SER A 172 12.22 70.41 15.75
N GLN A 173 13.42 70.96 15.49
CA GLN A 173 13.96 71.71 14.33
C GLN A 173 15.51 71.67 14.25
N SER A 174 16.11 71.62 13.04
CA SER A 174 17.46 72.15 12.60
C SER A 174 18.74 71.86 13.44
N GLN A 175 19.96 71.65 12.92
CA GLN A 175 20.65 71.58 11.60
C GLN A 175 21.98 70.78 11.85
N GLU A 176 22.85 70.33 10.94
CA GLU A 176 23.48 70.94 9.74
C GLU A 176 23.79 69.89 8.61
N GLU A 177 24.68 70.23 7.68
CA GLU A 177 24.71 69.77 6.29
C GLU A 177 25.51 68.48 5.95
N LYS A 178 24.91 67.67 5.06
CA LYS A 178 25.46 67.12 3.79
C LYS A 178 26.80 66.37 3.74
N GLU A 179 26.72 65.11 3.32
CA GLU A 179 27.28 64.69 2.01
C GLU A 179 26.46 63.54 1.39
N SER A 180 26.59 63.28 0.09
CA SER A 180 25.57 62.56 -0.70
C SER A 180 25.80 61.06 -0.88
N GLN A 181 24.80 60.24 -0.54
CA GLN A 181 24.69 58.84 -0.95
C GLN A 181 23.54 58.66 -1.96
N LEU A 182 23.74 57.77 -2.95
CA LEU A 182 22.73 57.38 -3.93
C LEU A 182 21.82 56.28 -3.36
N ILE A 183 20.51 56.45 -3.52
CA ILE A 183 19.52 55.46 -3.12
C ILE A 183 19.46 54.34 -4.17
N SER A 184 19.85 53.13 -3.79
CA SER A 184 19.37 51.90 -4.44
C SER A 184 18.05 51.46 -3.81
N SER A 185 17.15 50.88 -4.59
CA SER A 185 15.90 50.31 -4.09
C SER A 185 16.14 49.19 -3.06
N PRO A 186 15.13 48.83 -2.23
CA PRO A 186 15.13 47.52 -1.59
C PRO A 186 15.34 46.46 -2.66
N ALA A 187 16.25 45.52 -2.41
CA ALA A 187 16.33 44.32 -3.23
C ALA A 187 15.08 43.48 -2.98
N ASP A 188 14.56 42.82 -4.02
CA ASP A 188 13.62 41.73 -3.86
C ASP A 188 14.20 40.67 -2.91
N PRO A 189 13.37 39.92 -2.16
CA PRO A 189 13.86 38.76 -1.43
C PRO A 189 14.59 37.83 -2.40
N PRO A 190 15.70 37.19 -2.00
CA PRO A 190 16.46 36.35 -2.90
C PRO A 190 15.55 35.25 -3.44
N VAL A 191 15.32 35.27 -4.76
CA VAL A 191 14.58 34.22 -5.44
C VAL A 191 15.30 32.91 -5.13
N GLU A 192 14.64 32.00 -4.43
CA GLU A 192 15.17 30.65 -4.24
C GLU A 192 15.25 30.00 -5.62
N VAL A 193 16.47 29.94 -6.15
CA VAL A 193 16.74 29.25 -7.41
C VAL A 193 16.51 27.77 -7.15
N GLU A 194 15.35 27.26 -7.57
CA GLU A 194 14.97 25.86 -7.43
C GLU A 194 16.13 24.97 -7.91
N LYS A 195 16.74 24.24 -6.97
CA LYS A 195 17.94 23.45 -7.25
C LYS A 195 17.61 22.24 -8.13
N LYS A 196 17.70 22.47 -9.45
CA LYS A 196 17.56 21.51 -10.54
C LYS A 196 18.07 20.12 -10.13
N ILE A 197 17.25 19.11 -10.37
CA ILE A 197 17.51 17.76 -9.84
C ILE A 197 18.40 17.00 -10.83
N THR A 198 19.65 16.80 -10.44
CA THR A 198 20.65 16.03 -11.20
C THR A 198 20.57 14.55 -10.87
N TYR A 199 21.14 13.70 -11.73
CA TYR A 199 21.18 12.26 -11.48
C TYR A 199 21.98 11.90 -10.22
N GLN A 200 23.09 12.61 -9.94
CA GLN A 200 23.86 12.43 -8.70
C GLN A 200 23.02 12.73 -7.46
N LYS A 201 22.09 13.70 -7.52
CA LYS A 201 21.17 14.03 -6.42
C LYS A 201 20.20 12.87 -6.14
N LEU A 202 19.67 12.23 -7.19
CA LEU A 202 18.81 11.03 -7.07
C LEU A 202 19.56 9.83 -6.46
N VAL A 203 20.80 9.57 -6.91
CA VAL A 203 21.66 8.50 -6.37
C VAL A 203 22.03 8.76 -4.90
N LYS A 204 22.40 9.99 -4.56
CA LYS A 204 22.77 10.42 -3.20
C LYS A 204 21.60 10.32 -2.21
N GLU A 205 20.44 10.82 -2.59
CA GLU A 205 19.20 10.71 -1.79
C GLU A 205 18.50 9.35 -1.96
N GLY A 206 19.13 8.38 -2.65
CA GLY A 206 18.49 7.13 -3.12
C GLY A 206 17.86 6.26 -2.03
N ARG A 207 18.27 6.41 -0.77
CA ARG A 207 17.66 5.75 0.41
C ARG A 207 16.30 6.34 0.83
N ARG A 208 15.92 7.50 0.31
CA ARG A 208 14.61 8.14 0.54
C ARG A 208 13.53 7.68 -0.43
N PHE A 209 13.93 6.88 -1.41
CA PHE A 209 13.01 6.24 -2.33
C PHE A 209 12.63 4.86 -1.81
N ASN A 210 11.38 4.46 -2.03
CA ASN A 210 10.90 3.09 -1.85
C ASN A 210 9.97 2.78 -3.02
N ILE A 211 10.54 2.19 -4.06
CA ILE A 211 9.95 2.14 -5.39
C ILE A 211 9.28 0.80 -5.60
N ASP A 212 7.95 0.79 -5.62
CA ASP A 212 7.14 -0.41 -5.79
C ASP A 212 7.18 -0.93 -7.23
N LEU A 213 7.44 -2.24 -7.39
CA LEU A 213 7.22 -2.93 -8.67
C LEU A 213 5.71 -3.03 -8.99
N VAL A 214 4.86 -3.24 -7.98
CA VAL A 214 3.40 -3.21 -8.12
C VAL A 214 2.87 -1.76 -8.08
N SER A 215 1.66 -1.52 -8.59
CA SER A 215 0.93 -0.27 -8.28
C SER A 215 -0.53 -0.58 -8.04
N LYS A 216 -0.89 -0.57 -6.76
CA LYS A 216 -2.22 -0.85 -6.21
C LYS A 216 -2.52 0.15 -5.09
N LEU A 217 -3.79 0.30 -4.79
CA LEU A 217 -4.31 1.07 -3.67
C LEU A 217 -5.17 0.17 -2.78
N MET A 218 -5.30 0.53 -1.52
CA MET A 218 -6.13 -0.21 -0.56
C MET A 218 -7.49 0.49 -0.45
N TYR A 219 -8.57 -0.19 -0.81
CA TYR A 219 -9.91 0.31 -0.49
C TYR A 219 -10.09 0.36 1.03
N SER A 220 -10.75 1.41 1.54
CA SER A 220 -10.95 1.60 2.97
C SER A 220 -11.77 0.47 3.61
N ARG A 221 -12.62 -0.23 2.84
CA ARG A 221 -13.27 -1.51 3.18
C ARG A 221 -12.89 -2.50 2.10
N GLY A 222 -12.56 -3.74 2.44
CA GLY A 222 -12.02 -4.70 1.48
C GLY A 222 -11.13 -5.72 2.17
N ALA A 223 -10.90 -6.85 1.49
CA ALA A 223 -10.36 -8.06 2.12
C ALA A 223 -9.02 -7.81 2.81
N LEU A 224 -8.13 -7.01 2.21
CA LEU A 224 -6.84 -6.67 2.81
C LEU A 224 -6.96 -5.77 4.06
N VAL A 225 -7.75 -4.70 4.03
CA VAL A 225 -7.86 -3.78 5.18
C VAL A 225 -8.57 -4.46 6.35
N ASP A 226 -9.65 -5.18 6.08
CA ASP A 226 -10.41 -5.83 7.12
C ASP A 226 -9.66 -7.06 7.69
N LEU A 227 -8.80 -7.74 6.89
CA LEU A 227 -7.83 -8.74 7.37
C LEU A 227 -6.72 -8.11 8.24
N LEU A 228 -6.11 -6.99 7.82
CA LEU A 228 -5.06 -6.31 8.59
C LEU A 228 -5.55 -5.88 9.97
N ILE A 229 -6.81 -5.47 10.06
CA ILE A 229 -7.50 -5.15 11.33
C ILE A 229 -7.76 -6.44 12.12
N LYS A 230 -8.41 -7.46 11.53
CA LYS A 230 -8.74 -8.73 12.21
C LYS A 230 -7.51 -9.40 12.84
N SER A 231 -6.42 -9.45 12.09
CA SER A 231 -5.16 -10.10 12.48
C SER A 231 -4.29 -9.25 13.42
N ASN A 232 -4.66 -7.99 13.69
CA ASN A 232 -3.84 -7.00 14.40
C ASN A 232 -2.44 -6.74 13.77
N VAL A 233 -2.31 -7.04 12.46
CA VAL A 233 -1.12 -6.77 11.62
C VAL A 233 -1.04 -5.30 11.20
N SER A 234 -2.17 -4.58 11.20
CA SER A 234 -2.25 -3.12 11.02
C SER A 234 -1.33 -2.32 11.96
N ARG A 235 -0.87 -2.89 13.07
CA ARG A 235 0.09 -2.28 14.02
C ARG A 235 1.53 -2.21 13.50
N TYR A 236 1.81 -2.77 12.32
CA TYR A 236 3.15 -2.81 11.74
C TYR A 236 3.35 -1.82 10.57
N ALA A 237 2.30 -1.13 10.12
CA ALA A 237 2.35 -0.16 9.03
C ALA A 237 1.46 1.05 9.29
N GLU A 238 1.87 2.22 8.81
CA GLU A 238 1.05 3.44 8.79
C GLU A 238 0.48 3.68 7.39
N PHE A 239 -0.63 4.43 7.30
CA PHE A 239 -1.37 4.64 6.05
C PHE A 239 -1.69 6.12 5.81
N LYS A 240 -1.49 6.56 4.57
CA LYS A 240 -1.86 7.90 4.09
C LYS A 240 -3.11 7.83 3.22
N ASN A 241 -4.03 8.77 3.42
CA ASN A 241 -5.20 8.94 2.56
C ASN A 241 -4.78 9.40 1.15
N ILE A 242 -5.49 8.92 0.13
CA ILE A 242 -5.40 9.48 -1.23
C ILE A 242 -6.18 10.80 -1.21
N GLY A 243 -5.52 11.91 -1.53
CA GLY A 243 -6.13 13.24 -1.47
C GLY A 243 -7.05 13.53 -2.65
N HIS A 244 -6.65 13.07 -3.83
CA HIS A 244 -7.36 13.29 -5.08
C HIS A 244 -7.63 11.99 -5.85
N ILE A 245 -8.84 11.88 -6.40
CA ILE A 245 -9.09 11.10 -7.60
C ILE A 245 -9.23 12.09 -8.75
N LEU A 246 -8.54 11.82 -9.85
CA LEU A 246 -8.42 12.65 -11.03
C LEU A 246 -8.75 11.80 -12.27
N THR A 247 -9.15 12.45 -13.36
CA THR A 247 -9.31 11.82 -14.68
C THR A 247 -8.58 12.64 -15.73
N TYR A 248 -7.95 11.98 -16.71
CA TYR A 248 -7.37 12.68 -17.86
C TYR A 248 -8.35 12.63 -19.04
N ARG A 249 -8.84 13.79 -19.47
CA ARG A 249 -9.78 13.92 -20.60
C ARG A 249 -9.50 15.20 -21.39
N ASN A 250 -9.69 15.16 -22.71
CA ASN A 250 -9.60 16.33 -23.60
C ASN A 250 -8.30 17.15 -23.43
N GLY A 251 -7.18 16.48 -23.19
CA GLY A 251 -5.87 17.09 -22.97
C GLY A 251 -5.61 17.60 -21.54
N LYS A 252 -6.52 17.40 -20.58
CA LYS A 252 -6.46 17.99 -19.23
C LYS A 252 -6.63 16.95 -18.13
N VAL A 253 -5.94 17.16 -17.01
CA VAL A 253 -6.19 16.48 -15.74
C VAL A 253 -7.30 17.22 -15.00
N GLU A 254 -8.33 16.50 -14.58
CA GLU A 254 -9.53 17.06 -13.94
C GLU A 254 -9.88 16.30 -12.66
N GLN A 255 -10.18 17.00 -11.56
CA GLN A 255 -10.57 16.35 -10.31
C GLN A 255 -11.96 15.72 -10.38
N VAL A 256 -12.07 14.50 -9.86
CA VAL A 256 -13.27 13.68 -9.78
C VAL A 256 -14.00 13.98 -8.46
N PRO A 257 -15.24 14.54 -8.49
CA PRO A 257 -16.05 14.70 -7.28
C PRO A 257 -16.25 13.40 -6.50
N CYS A 258 -15.73 13.36 -5.27
CA CYS A 258 -15.81 12.21 -4.36
C CYS A 258 -16.90 12.39 -3.28
N SER A 259 -17.27 13.64 -2.95
CA SER A 259 -18.32 13.95 -1.97
C SER A 259 -19.51 14.70 -2.59
N ARG A 260 -20.63 14.75 -1.84
CA ARG A 260 -21.78 15.60 -2.20
C ARG A 260 -21.39 17.08 -2.33
N ALA A 261 -20.49 17.57 -1.49
CA ALA A 261 -20.00 18.95 -1.56
C ALA A 261 -19.21 19.18 -2.86
N ASP A 262 -18.35 18.23 -3.25
CA ASP A 262 -17.56 18.27 -4.48
C ASP A 262 -18.47 18.29 -5.71
N VAL A 263 -19.54 17.48 -5.71
CA VAL A 263 -20.54 17.48 -6.80
C VAL A 263 -21.24 18.84 -6.88
N PHE A 264 -21.57 19.48 -5.74
CA PHE A 264 -22.10 20.85 -5.76
C PHE A 264 -21.07 21.88 -6.22
N ALA A 265 -19.80 21.77 -5.82
CA ALA A 265 -18.71 22.70 -6.15
C ALA A 265 -18.19 22.57 -7.59
N SER A 266 -18.27 21.39 -8.21
CA SER A 266 -17.71 21.11 -9.54
C SER A 266 -18.21 22.11 -10.60
N LYS A 267 -17.29 22.65 -11.39
CA LYS A 267 -17.59 23.55 -12.52
C LYS A 267 -17.77 22.81 -13.85
N GLN A 268 -17.41 21.52 -13.92
CA GLN A 268 -17.54 20.69 -15.13
C GLN A 268 -18.95 20.13 -15.33
N LEU A 269 -19.67 19.84 -14.23
CA LEU A 269 -21.01 19.24 -14.30
C LEU A 269 -22.09 20.33 -14.36
N THR A 270 -23.04 20.21 -15.29
CA THR A 270 -24.22 21.07 -15.30
C THR A 270 -25.14 20.80 -14.11
N VAL A 271 -26.01 21.74 -13.74
CA VAL A 271 -27.01 21.56 -12.66
C VAL A 271 -27.96 20.38 -12.92
N ILE A 272 -28.17 20.01 -14.19
CA ILE A 272 -28.96 18.84 -14.56
C ILE A 272 -28.15 17.55 -14.32
N GLU A 273 -26.91 17.49 -14.80
CA GLU A 273 -26.01 16.35 -14.58
C GLU A 273 -25.74 16.09 -13.10
N LYS A 274 -25.55 17.12 -12.27
CA LYS A 274 -25.41 16.97 -10.81
C LYS A 274 -26.60 16.23 -10.18
N ARG A 275 -27.83 16.49 -10.64
CA ARG A 275 -29.04 15.78 -10.17
C ARG A 275 -29.09 14.34 -10.69
N MET A 276 -28.72 14.13 -11.95
CA MET A 276 -28.70 12.80 -12.58
C MET A 276 -27.67 11.89 -11.94
N LEU A 277 -26.45 12.38 -11.71
CA LEU A 277 -25.39 11.70 -10.99
C LEU A 277 -25.84 11.38 -9.57
N MET A 278 -26.31 12.36 -8.79
CA MET A 278 -26.76 12.10 -7.41
C MET A 278 -27.89 11.07 -7.35
N LYS A 279 -28.89 11.13 -8.25
CA LYS A 279 -29.94 10.10 -8.31
C LYS A 279 -29.34 8.71 -8.60
N PHE A 280 -28.43 8.62 -9.56
CA PHE A 280 -27.84 7.35 -9.96
C PHE A 280 -26.94 6.75 -8.86
N LEU A 281 -26.11 7.56 -8.19
CA LEU A 281 -25.28 7.10 -7.08
C LEU A 281 -26.12 6.67 -5.85
N THR A 282 -27.25 7.33 -5.58
CA THR A 282 -28.21 6.86 -4.57
C THR A 282 -28.81 5.51 -4.95
N PHE A 283 -29.20 5.30 -6.21
CA PHE A 283 -29.63 3.97 -6.69
C PHE A 283 -28.50 2.93 -6.54
N CYS A 284 -27.25 3.27 -6.88
CA CYS A 284 -26.13 2.32 -6.77
C CYS A 284 -25.76 1.91 -5.35
N LEU A 285 -26.07 2.69 -4.31
CA LEU A 285 -25.82 2.29 -2.91
C LEU A 285 -26.69 1.08 -2.51
N ASP A 286 -27.94 1.07 -2.97
CA ASP A 286 -28.99 0.12 -2.57
C ASP A 286 -29.55 -0.66 -3.78
N PHE A 287 -28.78 -0.80 -4.86
CA PHE A 287 -29.26 -1.38 -6.13
C PHE A 287 -29.81 -2.80 -5.97
N GLU A 288 -29.26 -3.55 -5.02
CA GLU A 288 -29.66 -4.91 -4.60
C GLU A 288 -31.13 -4.97 -4.13
N GLN A 289 -31.69 -3.85 -3.68
CA GLN A 289 -33.10 -3.69 -3.29
C GLN A 289 -34.03 -3.37 -4.48
N HIS A 290 -33.45 -3.16 -5.68
CA HIS A 290 -34.12 -2.71 -6.90
C HIS A 290 -33.81 -3.61 -8.12
N PRO A 291 -34.01 -4.93 -8.04
CA PRO A 291 -33.75 -5.85 -9.15
C PRO A 291 -34.48 -5.45 -10.44
N GLU A 292 -35.71 -4.92 -10.34
CA GLU A 292 -36.54 -4.43 -11.44
C GLU A 292 -35.88 -3.31 -12.25
N GLU A 293 -34.92 -2.57 -11.67
CA GLU A 293 -34.20 -1.51 -12.36
C GLU A 293 -33.01 -2.03 -13.20
N TYR A 294 -32.57 -3.29 -13.06
CA TYR A 294 -31.38 -3.80 -13.80
C TYR A 294 -31.41 -5.25 -14.30
N GLN A 295 -32.28 -6.13 -13.81
CA GLN A 295 -32.29 -7.57 -14.14
C GLN A 295 -32.24 -7.88 -15.65
N ASP A 296 -32.97 -7.13 -16.47
CA ASP A 296 -33.06 -7.33 -17.92
C ASP A 296 -31.74 -6.97 -18.65
N CYS A 297 -30.74 -6.47 -17.92
CA CYS A 297 -29.43 -6.05 -18.41
C CYS A 297 -28.25 -6.73 -17.71
N THR A 298 -28.43 -7.69 -16.79
CA THR A 298 -27.33 -8.36 -16.07
C THR A 298 -26.24 -8.88 -17.03
N GLU A 299 -26.64 -9.65 -18.04
CA GLU A 299 -25.78 -10.21 -19.10
C GLU A 299 -25.31 -9.19 -20.16
N LYS A 300 -25.58 -7.89 -19.97
CA LYS A 300 -25.15 -6.82 -20.89
C LYS A 300 -24.00 -6.01 -20.29
N PRO A 301 -23.09 -5.45 -21.12
CA PRO A 301 -22.02 -4.58 -20.63
C PRO A 301 -22.58 -3.38 -19.86
N PHE A 302 -21.94 -3.02 -18.74
CA PHE A 302 -22.37 -1.92 -17.88
C PHE A 302 -22.51 -0.58 -18.62
N ARG A 303 -21.68 -0.34 -19.66
CA ARG A 303 -21.77 0.86 -20.52
C ARG A 303 -23.09 0.94 -21.32
N GLU A 304 -23.75 -0.18 -21.62
CA GLU A 304 -25.09 -0.18 -22.24
C GLU A 304 -26.18 0.15 -21.21
N PHE A 305 -26.06 -0.39 -20.00
CA PHE A 305 -26.96 -0.07 -18.89
C PHE A 305 -26.92 1.43 -18.52
N LEU A 306 -25.72 2.03 -18.46
CA LEU A 306 -25.56 3.47 -18.22
C LEU A 306 -26.23 4.34 -19.32
N LYS A 307 -26.22 3.88 -20.59
CA LYS A 307 -26.98 4.50 -21.68
C LYS A 307 -28.49 4.36 -21.49
N ASN A 308 -28.96 3.18 -21.09
CA ASN A 308 -30.38 2.92 -20.82
C ASN A 308 -30.93 3.77 -19.66
N LYS A 309 -30.11 4.11 -18.66
CA LYS A 309 -30.43 5.07 -17.59
C LYS A 309 -30.46 6.54 -18.05
N LYS A 310 -30.23 6.82 -19.34
CA LYS A 310 -30.29 8.16 -19.98
C LYS A 310 -29.31 9.17 -19.39
N LEU A 311 -28.16 8.69 -18.88
CA LEU A 311 -27.06 9.53 -18.42
C LEU A 311 -26.39 10.24 -19.61
N THR A 312 -25.84 11.44 -19.42
CA THR A 312 -25.00 12.10 -20.44
C THR A 312 -23.73 11.27 -20.66
N GLU A 313 -23.15 11.30 -21.86
CA GLU A 313 -21.91 10.56 -22.18
C GLU A 313 -20.78 10.91 -21.20
N ASN A 314 -20.67 12.19 -20.83
CA ASN A 314 -19.80 12.68 -19.77
C ASN A 314 -19.99 11.91 -18.43
N LEU A 315 -21.23 11.78 -17.96
CA LEU A 315 -21.55 11.02 -16.74
C LEU A 315 -21.35 9.51 -16.90
N GLN A 316 -21.67 8.92 -18.05
CA GLN A 316 -21.46 7.50 -18.32
C GLN A 316 -19.98 7.14 -18.14
N ASP A 317 -19.10 7.92 -18.76
CA ASP A 317 -17.66 7.68 -18.72
C ASP A 317 -17.05 8.00 -17.35
N PHE A 318 -17.55 9.04 -16.66
CA PHE A 318 -17.17 9.39 -15.29
C PHE A 318 -17.47 8.23 -14.31
N ILE A 319 -18.69 7.67 -14.39
CA ILE A 319 -19.09 6.52 -13.59
C ILE A 319 -18.26 5.29 -13.96
N LEU A 320 -18.12 4.98 -15.26
CA LEU A 320 -17.44 3.79 -15.74
C LEU A 320 -15.95 3.77 -15.38
N HIS A 321 -15.25 4.88 -15.62
CA HIS A 321 -13.79 4.95 -15.53
C HIS A 321 -13.25 5.50 -14.21
N SER A 322 -13.99 6.36 -13.49
CA SER A 322 -13.48 7.04 -12.28
C SER A 322 -14.21 6.67 -10.98
N ILE A 323 -15.39 6.04 -11.04
CA ILE A 323 -16.10 5.51 -9.85
C ILE A 323 -16.02 3.98 -9.82
N ALA A 324 -16.51 3.32 -10.86
CA ALA A 324 -16.45 1.86 -10.96
C ALA A 324 -15.03 1.37 -11.30
N MET A 325 -14.28 2.13 -12.12
CA MET A 325 -12.94 1.79 -12.63
C MET A 325 -12.90 0.41 -13.32
N VAL A 326 -13.96 0.09 -14.05
CA VAL A 326 -14.14 -1.19 -14.76
C VAL A 326 -13.88 -1.06 -16.27
N THR A 327 -13.79 -2.20 -16.98
CA THR A 327 -13.58 -2.21 -18.43
C THR A 327 -14.89 -1.95 -19.18
N GLN A 328 -14.81 -1.72 -20.50
CA GLN A 328 -16.02 -1.56 -21.32
C GLN A 328 -16.79 -2.88 -21.51
N GLN A 329 -16.16 -4.01 -21.17
CA GLN A 329 -16.67 -5.37 -21.32
C GLN A 329 -17.30 -5.91 -20.03
N THR A 330 -17.01 -5.30 -18.86
CA THR A 330 -17.58 -5.66 -17.55
C THR A 330 -19.10 -5.66 -17.57
N LEU A 331 -19.71 -6.69 -16.97
CA LEU A 331 -21.16 -6.89 -16.95
C LEU A 331 -21.87 -5.89 -16.02
N THR A 332 -23.18 -5.70 -16.24
CA THR A 332 -23.95 -4.67 -15.53
C THR A 332 -23.94 -4.86 -14.02
N GLU A 333 -24.09 -6.10 -13.53
CA GLU A 333 -24.09 -6.37 -12.09
C GLU A 333 -22.70 -6.17 -11.46
N GLU A 334 -21.63 -6.53 -12.17
CA GLU A 334 -20.25 -6.29 -11.73
C GLU A 334 -19.94 -4.79 -11.63
N GLY A 335 -20.36 -4.00 -12.62
CA GLY A 335 -20.23 -2.54 -12.62
C GLY A 335 -21.04 -1.86 -11.52
N LEU A 336 -22.23 -2.39 -11.21
CA LEU A 336 -23.04 -1.94 -10.08
C LEU A 336 -22.37 -2.26 -8.73
N LYS A 337 -21.88 -3.48 -8.54
CA LYS A 337 -21.12 -3.89 -7.34
C LYS A 337 -19.86 -3.05 -7.14
N ALA A 338 -19.10 -2.79 -8.20
CA ALA A 338 -17.93 -1.91 -8.15
C ALA A 338 -18.30 -0.47 -7.76
N THR A 339 -19.35 0.10 -8.38
CA THR A 339 -19.86 1.43 -8.05
C THR A 339 -20.33 1.51 -6.59
N GLN A 340 -21.08 0.52 -6.13
CA GLN A 340 -21.58 0.42 -4.76
C GLN A 340 -20.44 0.30 -3.75
N HIS A 341 -19.44 -0.53 -4.03
CA HIS A 341 -18.27 -0.74 -3.16
C HIS A 341 -17.46 0.55 -3.00
N PHE A 342 -17.17 1.26 -4.10
CA PHE A 342 -16.52 2.57 -4.07
C PHE A 342 -17.29 3.54 -3.15
N LEU A 343 -18.62 3.64 -3.34
CA LEU A 343 -19.47 4.55 -2.55
C LEU A 343 -19.53 4.16 -1.06
N ARG A 344 -19.55 2.86 -0.74
CA ARG A 344 -19.50 2.35 0.65
C ARG A 344 -18.13 2.60 1.33
N CYS A 345 -17.07 2.83 0.57
CA CYS A 345 -15.72 3.10 1.07
C CYS A 345 -15.40 4.59 1.30
N LEU A 346 -16.15 5.51 0.70
CA LEU A 346 -15.99 6.95 0.93
C LEU A 346 -16.22 7.31 2.41
N GLY A 347 -15.42 8.22 2.96
CA GLY A 347 -15.65 8.77 4.30
C GLY A 347 -15.23 7.88 5.48
N ARG A 348 -14.70 6.66 5.29
CA ARG A 348 -14.23 5.81 6.42
C ARG A 348 -12.96 6.37 7.09
N TYR A 349 -12.03 6.91 6.30
CA TYR A 349 -10.77 7.50 6.79
C TYR A 349 -10.44 8.86 6.14
N GLY A 350 -11.05 9.19 5.00
CA GLY A 350 -10.81 10.41 4.23
C GLY A 350 -11.93 10.72 3.24
N ASN A 351 -11.75 11.75 2.42
CA ASN A 351 -12.69 12.17 1.37
C ASN A 351 -12.81 11.16 0.22
N THR A 352 -11.73 10.47 -0.11
CA THR A 352 -11.69 9.40 -1.13
C THR A 352 -11.86 8.01 -0.47
N PRO A 353 -12.07 6.92 -1.24
CA PRO A 353 -12.26 5.58 -0.70
C PRO A 353 -10.95 4.81 -0.49
N PHE A 354 -9.78 5.47 -0.60
CA PHE A 354 -8.47 4.80 -0.71
C PHE A 354 -7.44 5.19 0.35
N LEU A 355 -6.61 4.21 0.69
CA LEU A 355 -5.39 4.31 1.50
C LEU A 355 -4.16 3.83 0.69
N PHE A 356 -2.98 4.34 1.06
CA PHE A 356 -1.68 3.87 0.61
C PHE A 356 -0.75 3.70 1.82
N PRO A 357 0.00 2.59 1.97
CA PRO A 357 0.95 2.42 3.07
C PRO A 357 2.12 3.39 2.97
N LEU A 358 2.57 3.94 4.10
CA LEU A 358 3.84 4.65 4.15
C LEU A 358 4.98 3.67 3.81
N TYR A 359 6.02 4.16 3.15
CA TYR A 359 7.16 3.39 2.64
C TYR A 359 6.85 2.38 1.52
N GLY A 360 5.60 2.26 1.05
CA GLY A 360 5.24 1.51 -0.16
C GLY A 360 4.61 0.14 0.10
N LEU A 361 4.19 -0.51 -1.00
CA LEU A 361 3.40 -1.75 -0.97
C LEU A 361 4.19 -2.97 -0.47
N GLY A 362 5.52 -2.96 -0.57
CA GLY A 362 6.40 -4.02 -0.10
C GLY A 362 6.44 -4.18 1.43
N GLU A 363 5.95 -3.19 2.19
CA GLU A 363 5.75 -3.32 3.63
C GLU A 363 4.63 -4.31 3.97
N ILE A 364 3.59 -4.44 3.13
CA ILE A 364 2.43 -5.27 3.45
C ILE A 364 2.78 -6.77 3.55
N PRO A 365 3.52 -7.40 2.60
CA PRO A 365 4.00 -8.77 2.79
C PRO A 365 4.91 -8.92 4.01
N GLN A 366 5.81 -7.95 4.27
CA GLN A 366 6.69 -7.97 5.44
C GLN A 366 5.91 -7.93 6.77
N CYS A 367 4.79 -7.19 6.83
CA CYS A 367 3.91 -7.16 8.00
C CYS A 367 3.30 -8.53 8.31
N PHE A 368 2.88 -9.30 7.29
CA PHE A 368 2.41 -10.67 7.46
C PHE A 368 3.56 -11.64 7.78
N CYS A 369 4.73 -11.49 7.16
CA CYS A 369 5.90 -12.29 7.51
C CYS A 369 6.38 -12.07 8.95
N ARG A 370 6.24 -10.84 9.48
CA ARG A 370 6.44 -10.54 10.91
C ARG A 370 5.43 -11.28 11.80
N MET A 371 4.15 -11.35 11.42
CA MET A 371 3.14 -12.14 12.14
C MET A 371 3.52 -13.63 12.15
N CYS A 372 3.91 -14.20 11.00
CA CYS A 372 4.39 -15.57 10.91
C CYS A 372 5.58 -15.83 11.84
N ALA A 373 6.60 -14.96 11.83
CA ALA A 373 7.77 -15.08 12.71
C ALA A 373 7.41 -15.00 14.21
N VAL A 374 6.45 -14.14 14.60
CA VAL A 374 5.96 -14.01 15.99
C VAL A 374 5.28 -15.30 16.48
N PHE A 375 4.60 -16.05 15.61
CA PHE A 375 3.99 -17.34 15.94
C PHE A 375 4.88 -18.55 15.62
N GLY A 376 6.19 -18.34 15.45
CA GLY A 376 7.19 -19.41 15.38
C GLY A 376 7.60 -19.85 13.96
N GLY A 377 7.17 -19.13 12.91
CA GLY A 377 7.65 -19.35 11.54
C GLY A 377 9.13 -19.03 11.38
N ILE A 378 9.87 -19.89 10.66
CA ILE A 378 11.30 -19.75 10.39
C ILE A 378 11.52 -19.10 9.02
N TYR A 379 12.43 -18.14 8.92
CA TYR A 379 12.70 -17.36 7.70
C TYR A 379 14.17 -17.42 7.26
N CYS A 380 14.45 -17.77 5.99
CA CYS A 380 15.79 -17.70 5.41
C CYS A 380 15.80 -17.15 3.96
N LEU A 381 16.22 -15.89 3.79
CA LEU A 381 16.52 -15.29 2.48
C LEU A 381 17.85 -15.83 1.90
N ARG A 382 18.03 -15.74 0.57
CA ARG A 382 19.16 -16.26 -0.22
C ARG A 382 19.29 -17.79 -0.17
N HIS A 383 18.15 -18.49 -0.19
CA HIS A 383 18.09 -19.93 0.03
C HIS A 383 17.19 -20.60 -1.02
N SER A 384 17.79 -21.41 -1.90
CA SER A 384 17.11 -22.05 -3.03
C SER A 384 17.08 -23.58 -2.90
N VAL A 385 16.38 -24.25 -3.81
CA VAL A 385 15.53 -25.42 -3.47
C VAL A 385 15.02 -26.16 -4.72
N GLN A 386 14.66 -27.44 -4.58
CA GLN A 386 13.98 -28.28 -5.59
C GLN A 386 12.83 -29.09 -4.93
N VAL A 387 11.94 -29.75 -5.70
CA VAL A 387 10.70 -30.38 -5.18
C VAL A 387 10.67 -31.91 -5.40
N LYS A 388 9.77 -32.57 -4.64
CA LYS A 388 9.43 -34.01 -4.60
C LYS A 388 10.43 -34.91 -3.86
N ALA A 389 11.67 -34.47 -3.72
CA ALA A 389 12.29 -34.38 -2.40
C ALA A 389 12.66 -32.91 -2.17
N VAL A 390 12.30 -32.30 -1.03
CA VAL A 390 12.71 -30.91 -0.77
C VAL A 390 14.19 -30.94 -0.39
N ILE A 391 15.02 -30.65 -1.38
CA ILE A 391 16.48 -30.59 -1.26
C ILE A 391 16.89 -29.15 -1.52
N ASP A 392 17.57 -28.55 -0.54
CA ASP A 392 18.06 -27.18 -0.67
C ASP A 392 19.38 -27.08 -1.46
N THR A 393 19.85 -25.86 -1.73
CA THR A 393 21.14 -25.61 -2.40
C THR A 393 22.37 -26.09 -1.64
N ARG A 394 22.21 -26.58 -0.39
CA ARG A 394 23.26 -27.15 0.46
C ARG A 394 23.21 -28.68 0.48
N GLY A 395 22.23 -29.29 -0.18
CA GLY A 395 21.96 -30.73 -0.16
C GLY A 395 21.20 -31.23 1.08
N GLN A 396 20.65 -30.32 1.91
CA GLN A 396 19.84 -30.71 3.05
C GLN A 396 18.46 -31.14 2.59
N ARG A 397 18.09 -32.39 2.92
CA ARG A 397 16.75 -32.93 2.73
C ARG A 397 15.81 -32.46 3.85
N ILE A 398 14.67 -31.88 3.46
CA ILE A 398 13.62 -31.36 4.32
C ILE A 398 12.33 -32.15 4.01
N SER A 399 11.51 -32.43 5.02
CA SER A 399 10.25 -33.17 4.86
C SER A 399 9.07 -32.25 5.12
N CYS A 400 8.16 -32.12 4.16
CA CYS A 400 6.97 -31.27 4.23
C CYS A 400 5.68 -32.06 3.96
N SER A 401 4.59 -31.67 4.62
CA SER A 401 3.27 -32.28 4.40
C SER A 401 2.54 -31.62 3.23
N HIS A 402 2.66 -30.30 3.12
CA HIS A 402 2.22 -29.52 1.97
C HIS A 402 3.36 -28.58 1.56
N PHE A 403 3.38 -28.21 0.29
CA PHE A 403 4.33 -27.27 -0.28
C PHE A 403 3.56 -26.16 -1.00
N VAL A 404 3.97 -24.90 -0.86
CA VAL A 404 3.25 -23.75 -1.45
C VAL A 404 4.26 -22.87 -2.17
N VAL A 405 3.95 -22.47 -3.41
CA VAL A 405 4.97 -21.94 -4.33
C VAL A 405 4.37 -20.95 -5.31
N GLU A 406 5.07 -19.85 -5.60
CA GLU A 406 4.63 -18.86 -6.59
C GLU A 406 5.00 -19.27 -8.02
N ASP A 407 4.21 -18.82 -8.99
CA ASP A 407 4.36 -19.14 -10.41
C ASP A 407 5.78 -18.95 -10.98
N SER A 408 6.56 -17.94 -10.57
CA SER A 408 7.92 -17.70 -11.07
C SER A 408 8.97 -18.74 -10.64
N TYR A 409 8.59 -19.69 -9.79
CA TYR A 409 9.39 -20.86 -9.42
C TYR A 409 8.95 -22.12 -10.17
N ILE A 410 7.77 -22.12 -10.80
CA ILE A 410 7.29 -23.24 -11.63
C ILE A 410 7.89 -23.14 -13.03
N ARG A 411 8.56 -24.20 -13.50
CA ARG A 411 9.13 -24.26 -14.85
C ARG A 411 8.06 -24.49 -15.91
N ASP A 412 8.37 -24.15 -17.16
CA ASP A 412 7.40 -24.27 -18.25
C ASP A 412 7.05 -25.74 -18.60
N GLU A 413 7.92 -26.72 -18.33
CA GLU A 413 7.59 -28.14 -18.53
C GLU A 413 6.59 -28.68 -17.48
N GLN A 414 6.33 -27.93 -16.42
CA GLN A 414 5.34 -28.26 -15.38
C GLN A 414 3.97 -27.61 -15.64
N ARG A 415 3.84 -26.80 -16.69
CA ARG A 415 2.61 -26.10 -17.08
C ARG A 415 1.88 -26.87 -18.16
N GLN A 416 0.57 -27.05 -18.01
CA GLN A 416 -0.31 -27.54 -19.08
C GLN A 416 -0.68 -26.41 -20.06
N SER A 417 -0.57 -25.15 -19.62
CA SER A 417 -0.80 -23.95 -20.42
C SER A 417 0.29 -22.91 -20.15
N THR A 418 0.88 -22.37 -21.21
CA THR A 418 1.80 -21.20 -21.15
C THR A 418 1.07 -19.88 -21.41
N ALA A 419 -0.27 -19.88 -21.54
CA ALA A 419 -1.07 -18.69 -21.81
C ALA A 419 -1.37 -17.90 -20.52
N TYR A 420 -0.43 -17.04 -20.12
CA TYR A 420 -0.61 -16.05 -19.05
C TYR A 420 -0.95 -14.66 -19.60
N ARG A 421 -1.42 -13.76 -18.73
CA ARG A 421 -1.61 -12.33 -19.04
C ARG A 421 -0.32 -11.55 -18.77
N GLN A 422 -0.26 -10.33 -19.27
CA GLN A 422 0.83 -9.39 -19.04
C GLN A 422 0.26 -8.06 -18.55
N ILE A 423 0.93 -7.44 -17.59
CA ILE A 423 0.66 -6.10 -17.07
C ILE A 423 1.79 -5.21 -17.59
N SER A 424 1.43 -4.12 -18.27
CA SER A 424 2.40 -3.10 -18.67
C SER A 424 2.55 -2.09 -17.52
N ARG A 425 3.80 -1.90 -17.07
CA ARG A 425 4.16 -1.01 -15.96
C ARG A 425 5.14 0.05 -16.42
N ALA A 426 4.95 1.27 -15.92
CA ALA A 426 5.97 2.30 -15.91
C ALA A 426 6.13 2.89 -14.51
N VAL A 427 7.33 3.35 -14.21
CA VAL A 427 7.70 4.02 -12.96
C VAL A 427 8.56 5.21 -13.30
N LEU A 428 8.10 6.41 -12.96
CA LEU A 428 8.74 7.69 -13.27
C LEU A 428 9.12 8.39 -11.97
N ILE A 429 10.25 9.09 -11.98
CA ILE A 429 10.56 10.13 -11.00
C ILE A 429 10.34 11.47 -11.71
N THR A 430 9.49 12.33 -11.15
CA THR A 430 9.13 13.65 -11.72
C THR A 430 9.39 14.77 -10.73
N ASP A 431 9.48 16.01 -11.21
CA ASP A 431 9.81 17.19 -10.38
C ASP A 431 8.60 17.80 -9.64
N ARG A 432 7.38 17.68 -10.18
CA ARG A 432 6.14 18.23 -9.61
C ARG A 432 4.93 17.33 -9.90
N SER A 433 3.79 17.63 -9.26
CA SER A 433 2.51 16.94 -9.51
C SER A 433 1.89 17.32 -10.86
N VAL A 434 1.16 16.39 -11.49
CA VAL A 434 0.35 16.65 -12.70
C VAL A 434 -0.85 17.56 -12.47
N LEU A 435 -1.20 17.87 -11.21
CA LEU A 435 -2.22 18.86 -10.86
C LEU A 435 -1.70 19.80 -9.74
N PRO A 436 -1.24 21.01 -10.07
CA PRO A 436 -0.82 22.00 -9.08
C PRO A 436 -1.90 22.29 -8.03
N SER A 437 -1.49 22.33 -6.76
CA SER A 437 -2.34 22.46 -5.58
C SER A 437 -1.66 23.36 -4.54
N GLU A 438 -2.42 23.86 -3.56
CA GLU A 438 -1.89 24.58 -2.40
C GLU A 438 -1.07 23.68 -1.45
N SER A 439 -1.19 22.35 -1.59
CA SER A 439 -0.35 21.37 -0.89
C SER A 439 0.28 20.39 -1.87
N ASP A 440 1.61 20.27 -1.78
CA ASP A 440 2.45 19.31 -2.49
C ASP A 440 2.49 17.92 -1.81
N GLN A 441 1.78 17.75 -0.69
CA GLN A 441 1.79 16.55 0.14
C GLN A 441 0.56 15.66 -0.06
N LEU A 442 0.08 15.56 -1.29
CA LEU A 442 -1.10 14.79 -1.67
C LEU A 442 -0.72 13.59 -2.55
N ILE A 443 -1.41 12.46 -2.34
CA ILE A 443 -1.38 11.32 -3.25
C ILE A 443 -2.57 11.44 -4.21
N SER A 444 -2.32 11.22 -5.50
CA SER A 444 -3.33 11.30 -6.57
C SER A 444 -3.50 9.97 -7.30
N LEU A 445 -4.74 9.48 -7.40
CA LEU A 445 -5.11 8.44 -8.36
C LEU A 445 -5.63 9.12 -9.64
N VAL A 446 -5.04 8.83 -10.80
CA VAL A 446 -5.49 9.36 -12.09
C VAL A 446 -5.97 8.24 -13.00
N THR A 447 -7.20 8.36 -13.50
CA THR A 447 -7.79 7.43 -14.46
C THR A 447 -7.66 8.00 -15.88
N ILE A 448 -6.93 7.31 -16.75
CA ILE A 448 -6.76 7.68 -18.16
C ILE A 448 -7.57 6.68 -19.01
N PRO A 449 -8.71 7.08 -19.60
CA PRO A 449 -9.45 6.24 -20.55
C PRO A 449 -8.59 5.89 -21.78
N PRO A 450 -8.93 4.82 -22.52
CA PRO A 450 -8.21 4.44 -23.74
C PRO A 450 -8.06 5.61 -24.72
N LEU A 451 -6.82 5.88 -25.14
CA LEU A 451 -6.51 6.91 -26.15
C LEU A 451 -7.04 6.53 -27.54
N GLU A 452 -7.08 5.22 -27.82
CA GLU A 452 -7.62 4.61 -29.03
C GLU A 452 -8.57 3.46 -28.65
N SER A 453 -9.51 3.10 -29.54
CA SER A 453 -10.52 2.07 -29.27
C SER A 453 -9.96 0.66 -28.99
N SER A 454 -8.71 0.39 -29.38
CA SER A 454 -7.97 -0.85 -29.14
C SER A 454 -7.01 -0.78 -27.95
N ALA A 455 -6.76 0.41 -27.40
CA ALA A 455 -5.84 0.58 -26.29
C ALA A 455 -6.46 0.14 -24.95
N PRO A 456 -5.65 -0.30 -23.97
CA PRO A 456 -6.13 -0.49 -22.60
C PRO A 456 -6.42 0.86 -21.93
N ALA A 457 -7.24 0.85 -20.87
CA ALA A 457 -7.30 1.99 -19.95
C ALA A 457 -6.05 1.98 -19.06
N VAL A 458 -5.46 3.16 -18.81
CA VAL A 458 -4.27 3.31 -17.98
C VAL A 458 -4.67 3.90 -16.63
N ARG A 459 -4.21 3.28 -15.54
CA ARG A 459 -4.29 3.85 -14.19
C ARG A 459 -2.92 4.43 -13.85
N MET A 460 -2.89 5.61 -13.26
CA MET A 460 -1.67 6.23 -12.75
C MET A 460 -1.83 6.56 -11.27
N VAL A 461 -0.81 6.27 -10.46
CA VAL A 461 -0.73 6.66 -9.05
C VAL A 461 0.47 7.56 -8.88
N GLU A 462 0.24 8.78 -8.39
CA GLU A 462 1.25 9.79 -8.09
C GLU A 462 1.45 9.88 -6.58
N LEU A 463 2.69 9.68 -6.14
CA LEU A 463 3.10 9.64 -4.74
C LEU A 463 4.00 10.84 -4.44
N CYS A 464 3.58 11.70 -3.50
CA CYS A 464 4.38 12.78 -2.93
C CYS A 464 5.38 12.27 -1.88
N SER A 465 6.39 13.08 -1.52
CA SER A 465 7.46 12.68 -0.58
C SER A 465 6.98 12.29 0.82
N SER A 466 5.86 12.82 1.33
CA SER A 466 5.24 12.36 2.59
C SER A 466 4.50 11.01 2.53
N SER A 467 4.57 10.29 1.40
CA SER A 467 4.30 8.85 1.36
C SER A 467 5.52 8.01 1.77
N MET A 468 6.68 8.64 1.93
CA MET A 468 7.99 8.04 2.20
C MET A 468 8.53 7.14 1.06
N THR A 469 8.01 7.28 -0.16
CA THR A 469 8.49 6.56 -1.36
C THR A 469 9.41 7.37 -2.28
N CYS A 470 9.58 8.68 -2.02
CA CYS A 470 10.50 9.56 -2.76
C CYS A 470 11.06 10.72 -1.93
N MET A 471 12.10 11.37 -2.46
CA MET A 471 12.71 12.55 -1.84
C MET A 471 11.86 13.83 -2.00
N PRO A 472 11.99 14.84 -1.11
CA PRO A 472 11.39 16.16 -1.30
C PRO A 472 11.85 16.82 -2.60
N GLY A 473 10.93 17.50 -3.28
CA GLY A 473 11.15 18.03 -4.63
C GLY A 473 11.05 16.98 -5.74
N THR A 474 10.70 15.74 -5.44
CA THR A 474 10.24 14.78 -6.46
C THR A 474 8.93 14.10 -6.09
N TYR A 475 8.26 13.58 -7.11
CA TYR A 475 7.12 12.67 -7.01
C TYR A 475 7.51 11.33 -7.65
N LEU A 476 7.01 10.23 -7.09
CA LEU A 476 7.12 8.91 -7.69
C LEU A 476 5.80 8.57 -8.37
N VAL A 477 5.81 8.36 -9.68
CA VAL A 477 4.60 8.18 -10.49
C VAL A 477 4.60 6.81 -11.14
N HIS A 478 3.60 5.99 -10.84
CA HIS A 478 3.45 4.64 -11.35
C HIS A 478 2.30 4.57 -12.35
N LEU A 479 2.53 4.09 -13.58
CA LEU A 479 1.48 3.81 -14.56
C LEU A 479 1.28 2.29 -14.71
N THR A 480 0.03 1.85 -14.89
CA THR A 480 -0.35 0.45 -14.99
C THR A 480 -1.51 0.25 -15.97
N CYS A 481 -1.39 -0.72 -16.87
CA CYS A 481 -2.48 -1.20 -17.71
C CYS A 481 -2.34 -2.69 -18.06
N SER A 482 -3.41 -3.29 -18.61
CA SER A 482 -3.31 -4.59 -19.28
C SER A 482 -2.45 -4.44 -20.54
N SER A 483 -1.45 -5.29 -20.70
CA SER A 483 -0.51 -5.19 -21.82
C SER A 483 -1.16 -5.48 -23.18
N SER A 484 -0.80 -4.68 -24.17
CA SER A 484 -1.02 -4.95 -25.61
C SER A 484 0.28 -5.17 -26.38
N GLY A 485 1.41 -4.68 -25.85
CA GLY A 485 2.76 -4.89 -26.39
C GLY A 485 3.83 -4.76 -25.31
N ARG A 486 4.99 -4.20 -25.67
CA ARG A 486 6.00 -3.79 -24.69
C ARG A 486 5.41 -2.71 -23.79
N ALA A 487 5.77 -2.70 -22.51
CA ALA A 487 5.28 -1.68 -21.58
C ALA A 487 5.65 -0.24 -21.99
N GLN A 488 6.76 -0.06 -22.73
CA GLN A 488 7.09 1.23 -23.34
C GLN A 488 6.06 1.62 -24.44
N GLU A 489 5.71 0.70 -25.33
CA GLU A 489 4.75 0.92 -26.42
C GLU A 489 3.35 1.27 -25.86
N ASP A 490 2.92 0.55 -24.81
CA ASP A 490 1.62 0.72 -24.16
C ASP A 490 1.50 2.03 -23.34
N LEU A 491 2.61 2.56 -22.80
CA LEU A 491 2.57 3.64 -21.79
C LEU A 491 3.29 4.94 -22.18
N ALA A 492 4.32 4.90 -23.02
CA ALA A 492 5.01 6.12 -23.46
C ALA A 492 4.07 7.17 -24.12
N PRO A 493 3.02 6.79 -24.88
CA PRO A 493 2.05 7.77 -25.40
C PRO A 493 1.31 8.55 -24.30
N VAL A 494 1.01 7.92 -23.16
CA VAL A 494 0.40 8.59 -21.99
C VAL A 494 1.44 9.45 -21.26
N VAL A 495 2.69 8.98 -21.16
CA VAL A 495 3.79 9.75 -20.56
C VAL A 495 4.03 11.06 -21.33
N SER A 496 4.17 11.01 -22.67
CA SER A 496 4.36 12.20 -23.49
C SER A 496 3.16 13.16 -23.50
N GLN A 497 1.94 12.68 -23.17
CA GLN A 497 0.76 13.52 -23.03
C GLN A 497 0.74 14.26 -21.68
N LEU A 498 1.03 13.59 -20.57
CA LEU A 498 0.98 14.17 -19.22
C LEU A 498 2.25 14.92 -18.80
N PHE A 499 3.42 14.51 -19.28
CA PHE A 499 4.72 14.98 -18.82
C PHE A 499 5.53 15.65 -19.94
N HIS A 500 6.52 16.46 -19.57
CA HIS A 500 7.60 16.86 -20.47
C HIS A 500 8.74 15.85 -20.35
N VAL A 501 9.17 15.29 -21.49
CA VAL A 501 10.29 14.37 -21.61
C VAL A 501 11.33 15.05 -22.48
N SER A 502 12.47 15.44 -21.88
CA SER A 502 13.47 16.24 -22.57
C SER A 502 14.26 15.42 -23.60
N THR A 503 14.59 16.04 -24.73
CA THR A 503 15.40 15.46 -25.81
C THR A 503 16.89 15.40 -25.48
N ILE A 504 17.35 16.23 -24.55
CA ILE A 504 18.73 16.28 -24.07
C ILE A 504 18.69 16.27 -22.53
N PRO A 505 19.40 15.36 -21.83
CA PRO A 505 19.39 15.32 -20.38
C PRO A 505 19.74 16.68 -19.77
N GLY A 506 18.85 17.22 -18.93
CA GLY A 506 19.01 18.54 -18.32
C GLY A 506 18.59 19.76 -19.18
N GLU A 507 18.17 19.61 -20.44
CA GLU A 507 17.61 20.74 -21.21
C GLU A 507 16.24 21.17 -20.67
N GLU A 508 16.01 22.48 -20.55
CA GLU A 508 14.74 23.08 -20.09
C GLU A 508 13.80 23.40 -21.27
N PRO A 509 12.46 23.33 -21.09
CA PRO A 509 11.51 23.76 -22.12
C PRO A 509 11.73 25.22 -22.54
N SER A 510 11.81 25.45 -23.85
CA SER A 510 12.00 26.80 -24.42
C SER A 510 10.91 27.78 -23.96
N GLU A 511 11.30 29.05 -23.77
CA GLU A 511 10.42 30.06 -23.17
C GLU A 511 9.17 30.32 -24.05
N GLY A 512 8.01 29.93 -23.52
CA GLY A 512 6.70 30.10 -24.17
C GLY A 512 6.08 28.82 -24.72
N ALA A 513 6.75 27.66 -24.65
CA ALA A 513 6.16 26.38 -25.01
C ALA A 513 5.09 25.93 -23.99
N GLU A 514 3.99 25.32 -24.47
CA GLU A 514 2.97 24.68 -23.61
C GLU A 514 3.59 23.59 -22.70
N GLU A 515 4.69 22.99 -23.14
CA GLU A 515 5.45 21.97 -22.40
C GLU A 515 5.95 22.45 -21.04
N ARG A 516 6.23 23.76 -20.86
CA ARG A 516 6.68 24.33 -19.58
C ARG A 516 5.60 24.31 -18.48
N SER A 517 4.38 23.87 -18.81
CA SER A 517 3.29 23.63 -17.86
C SER A 517 3.20 22.18 -17.34
N LYS A 518 3.91 21.23 -17.97
CA LYS A 518 3.91 19.82 -17.56
C LYS A 518 5.04 19.54 -16.56
N PRO A 519 4.90 18.55 -15.66
CA PRO A 519 6.04 18.07 -14.87
C PRO A 519 7.12 17.47 -15.77
N ALA A 520 8.38 17.69 -15.43
CA ALA A 520 9.50 17.07 -16.12
C ALA A 520 9.72 15.65 -15.61
N VAL A 521 9.92 14.69 -16.52
CA VAL A 521 10.43 13.36 -16.17
C VAL A 521 11.93 13.45 -15.96
N LEU A 522 12.40 13.02 -14.79
CA LEU A 522 13.83 12.99 -14.43
C LEU A 522 14.44 11.62 -14.72
N TRP A 523 13.65 10.55 -14.50
CA TRP A 523 14.04 9.16 -14.73
C TRP A 523 12.78 8.33 -14.99
N VAL A 524 12.87 7.29 -15.81
CA VAL A 524 11.76 6.34 -16.04
C VAL A 524 12.26 4.92 -16.30
N MET A 525 11.51 3.95 -15.77
CA MET A 525 11.63 2.53 -16.09
C MET A 525 10.28 2.01 -16.62
N TYR A 526 10.32 1.26 -17.72
CA TYR A 526 9.20 0.50 -18.28
C TYR A 526 9.52 -0.99 -18.16
N PHE A 527 8.52 -1.82 -17.85
CA PHE A 527 8.64 -3.28 -17.87
C PHE A 527 7.27 -3.95 -17.95
N ASN A 528 7.23 -5.17 -18.50
CA ASN A 528 6.07 -6.04 -18.43
C ASN A 528 6.19 -6.98 -17.23
N MET A 529 5.08 -7.23 -16.53
CA MET A 529 4.98 -8.18 -15.42
C MET A 529 3.92 -9.24 -15.73
N ARG A 530 4.28 -10.51 -15.54
CA ARG A 530 3.39 -11.67 -15.73
C ARG A 530 2.23 -11.62 -14.75
N ASP A 531 1.02 -11.82 -15.28
CA ASP A 531 -0.23 -11.99 -14.53
C ASP A 531 -0.79 -13.39 -14.77
N THR A 532 -0.71 -14.23 -13.74
CA THR A 532 -1.24 -15.61 -13.74
C THR A 532 -2.54 -15.74 -12.95
N SER A 533 -3.18 -14.63 -12.55
CA SER A 533 -4.41 -14.63 -11.74
C SER A 533 -5.62 -15.33 -12.38
N ALA A 534 -5.53 -15.60 -13.69
CA ALA A 534 -6.53 -16.32 -14.47
C ALA A 534 -6.25 -17.83 -14.63
N LEU A 535 -5.18 -18.35 -14.02
CA LEU A 535 -4.86 -19.77 -13.99
C LEU A 535 -5.41 -20.43 -12.71
N ASP A 536 -5.73 -21.72 -12.82
CA ASP A 536 -6.14 -22.56 -11.69
C ASP A 536 -5.16 -23.73 -11.47
N SER A 537 -5.38 -24.54 -10.44
CA SER A 537 -4.54 -25.70 -10.13
C SER A 537 -4.50 -26.77 -11.23
N SER A 538 -5.49 -26.81 -12.14
CA SER A 538 -5.49 -27.75 -13.27
C SER A 538 -4.50 -27.36 -14.37
N ASN A 539 -4.01 -26.11 -14.37
CA ASN A 539 -3.00 -25.65 -15.33
C ASN A 539 -1.58 -26.16 -15.00
N TYR A 540 -1.40 -26.90 -13.91
CA TYR A 540 -0.09 -27.38 -13.43
C TYR A 540 -0.04 -28.91 -13.33
N SER A 541 1.13 -29.49 -13.58
CA SER A 541 1.41 -30.94 -13.52
C SER A 541 2.21 -31.26 -12.24
N LEU A 542 1.58 -31.03 -11.09
CA LEU A 542 2.22 -31.07 -9.76
C LEU A 542 1.51 -32.05 -8.81
N PRO A 543 2.18 -32.56 -7.76
CA PRO A 543 1.54 -33.38 -6.73
C PRO A 543 0.40 -32.66 -6.00
N SER A 544 -0.62 -33.39 -5.54
CA SER A 544 -1.85 -32.80 -4.94
C SER A 544 -1.65 -32.08 -3.60
N ASN A 545 -0.46 -32.17 -3.00
CA ASN A 545 -0.07 -31.39 -1.82
C ASN A 545 0.82 -30.18 -2.16
N VAL A 546 1.01 -29.87 -3.45
CA VAL A 546 1.65 -28.65 -3.94
C VAL A 546 0.59 -27.64 -4.36
N HIS A 547 0.58 -26.47 -3.72
CA HIS A 547 -0.39 -25.40 -3.97
C HIS A 547 0.32 -24.26 -4.68
N VAL A 548 -0.14 -23.90 -5.88
CA VAL A 548 0.47 -22.79 -6.64
C VAL A 548 -0.25 -21.49 -6.33
N CYS A 549 0.53 -20.51 -5.89
CA CYS A 549 0.10 -19.12 -5.74
C CYS A 549 0.55 -18.30 -6.97
N THR A 550 -0.16 -17.20 -7.21
CA THR A 550 0.09 -16.33 -8.37
C THR A 550 0.69 -15.00 -7.92
N GLY A 551 1.61 -14.46 -8.73
CA GLY A 551 2.10 -13.09 -8.61
C GLY A 551 1.01 -12.01 -8.76
N PRO A 552 1.42 -10.72 -8.80
CA PRO A 552 0.49 -9.59 -8.79
C PRO A 552 -0.46 -9.57 -10.00
N ASP A 553 -1.75 -9.33 -9.74
CA ASP A 553 -2.80 -9.24 -10.76
C ASP A 553 -3.05 -7.80 -11.25
N GLY A 554 -3.67 -7.66 -12.43
CA GLY A 554 -3.94 -6.35 -13.06
C GLY A 554 -4.97 -5.43 -12.37
N SER A 555 -5.66 -5.84 -11.30
CA SER A 555 -6.65 -5.00 -10.61
C SER A 555 -6.03 -3.89 -9.75
N LEU A 556 -6.85 -2.92 -9.32
CA LEU A 556 -6.40 -1.76 -8.53
C LEU A 556 -6.04 -2.09 -7.07
N CYS A 557 -6.50 -3.23 -6.52
CA CYS A 557 -6.33 -3.57 -5.10
C CYS A 557 -5.87 -5.02 -4.94
N SER A 558 -5.68 -5.48 -3.69
CA SER A 558 -5.16 -6.82 -3.39
C SER A 558 -6.23 -7.87 -3.08
N ASP A 559 -7.51 -7.56 -3.31
CA ASP A 559 -8.65 -8.40 -2.93
C ASP A 559 -8.58 -9.82 -3.51
N TYR A 560 -7.99 -9.97 -4.70
CA TYR A 560 -7.75 -11.28 -5.33
C TYR A 560 -6.72 -12.11 -4.54
N SER A 561 -5.54 -11.54 -4.25
CA SER A 561 -4.48 -12.24 -3.49
C SER A 561 -4.95 -12.67 -2.10
N ILE A 562 -5.78 -11.87 -1.42
CA ILE A 562 -6.32 -12.24 -0.10
C ILE A 562 -7.33 -13.39 -0.20
N LYS A 563 -8.22 -13.38 -1.21
CA LYS A 563 -9.16 -14.48 -1.45
C LYS A 563 -8.47 -15.76 -1.90
N LEU A 564 -7.38 -15.65 -2.66
CA LEU A 564 -6.52 -16.79 -3.00
C LEU A 564 -5.83 -17.35 -1.74
N ALA A 565 -5.28 -16.50 -0.88
CA ALA A 565 -4.66 -16.90 0.38
C ALA A 565 -5.66 -17.60 1.32
N GLU A 566 -6.87 -17.05 1.46
CA GLU A 566 -7.96 -17.65 2.24
C GLU A 566 -8.43 -18.99 1.67
N SER A 567 -8.53 -19.10 0.34
CA SER A 567 -8.90 -20.34 -0.35
C SER A 567 -7.86 -21.45 -0.18
N VAL A 568 -6.58 -21.12 -0.37
CA VAL A 568 -5.46 -22.07 -0.16
C VAL A 568 -5.35 -22.46 1.32
N PHE A 569 -5.54 -21.53 2.25
CA PHE A 569 -5.56 -21.84 3.69
C PHE A 569 -6.64 -22.87 4.03
N HIS A 570 -7.91 -22.64 3.65
CA HIS A 570 -8.99 -23.60 3.95
C HIS A 570 -8.87 -24.92 3.17
N HIS A 571 -8.20 -24.94 2.01
CA HIS A 571 -7.90 -26.20 1.32
C HIS A 571 -6.86 -27.05 2.06
N ILE A 572 -5.99 -26.41 2.85
CA ILE A 572 -4.97 -27.05 3.68
C ILE A 572 -5.53 -27.40 5.08
N LEU A 573 -6.24 -26.46 5.72
CA LEU A 573 -6.78 -26.54 7.08
C LEU A 573 -8.29 -26.20 7.05
N PRO A 574 -9.17 -27.14 6.68
CA PRO A 574 -10.59 -26.83 6.43
C PRO A 574 -11.41 -26.51 7.69
N ASP A 575 -10.96 -26.95 8.86
CA ASP A 575 -11.65 -26.78 10.15
C ASP A 575 -11.09 -25.62 11.00
N GLU A 576 -10.06 -24.91 10.52
CA GLU A 576 -9.37 -23.83 11.24
C GLU A 576 -9.85 -22.44 10.83
N GLU A 577 -9.73 -21.45 11.71
CA GLU A 577 -10.07 -20.06 11.38
C GLU A 577 -8.93 -19.38 10.59
N PHE A 578 -9.24 -18.70 9.48
CA PHE A 578 -8.28 -17.90 8.75
C PHE A 578 -7.91 -16.61 9.52
N CYS A 579 -6.66 -16.50 9.95
CA CYS A 579 -6.09 -15.34 10.67
C CYS A 579 -6.95 -14.82 11.86
N PRO A 580 -7.20 -15.65 12.90
CA PRO A 580 -7.92 -15.22 14.10
C PRO A 580 -7.14 -14.12 14.85
N PRO A 581 -7.84 -13.17 15.49
CA PRO A 581 -7.19 -12.13 16.30
C PRO A 581 -6.19 -12.73 17.29
N ALA A 582 -5.01 -12.13 17.42
CA ALA A 582 -4.08 -12.50 18.49
C ALA A 582 -4.72 -12.18 19.85
N PRO A 583 -4.77 -13.12 20.81
CA PRO A 583 -5.30 -12.83 22.14
C PRO A 583 -4.42 -11.77 22.81
N ASN A 584 -5.02 -10.68 23.25
CA ASN A 584 -4.30 -9.65 24.00
C ASN A 584 -4.06 -10.16 25.43
N PRO A 585 -2.82 -10.23 25.93
CA PRO A 585 -2.56 -10.70 27.29
C PRO A 585 -3.18 -9.78 28.36
N GLU A 586 -3.46 -8.52 28.04
CA GLU A 586 -4.11 -7.57 28.95
C GLU A 586 -5.63 -7.82 29.09
N ASP A 587 -6.25 -8.54 28.14
CA ASP A 587 -7.67 -8.97 28.23
C ASP A 587 -7.83 -10.16 29.22
N ILE A 588 -6.73 -10.77 29.66
CA ILE A 588 -6.72 -11.92 30.58
C ILE A 588 -6.79 -11.39 32.02
N ILE A 589 -8.00 -11.21 32.53
CA ILE A 589 -8.23 -10.91 33.95
C ILE A 589 -7.79 -12.12 34.78
N TYR A 590 -6.81 -11.93 35.66
CA TYR A 590 -6.38 -12.94 36.63
C TYR A 590 -7.21 -12.84 37.91
N ASP A 591 -7.69 -13.97 38.43
CA ASP A 591 -8.33 -14.08 39.76
C ASP A 591 -7.31 -13.79 40.89
N GLY A 592 -6.99 -12.51 41.06
CA GLY A 592 -5.99 -12.00 41.99
C GLY A 592 -6.00 -10.47 42.10
N ASP A 593 -6.19 -9.76 40.99
CA ASP A 593 -6.49 -8.33 40.98
C ASP A 593 -7.99 -8.12 41.30
N GLY A 594 -8.30 -8.11 42.61
CA GLY A 594 -9.46 -7.36 43.09
C GLY A 594 -9.32 -5.88 42.71
N PRO A 595 -10.43 -5.11 42.63
CA PRO A 595 -10.41 -3.76 42.09
C PRO A 595 -9.35 -2.91 42.78
N GLN A 596 -8.30 -2.53 42.03
CA GLN A 596 -7.28 -1.62 42.51
C GLN A 596 -7.97 -0.31 42.88
N ALA A 597 -7.88 0.07 44.16
CA ALA A 597 -8.48 1.30 44.64
C ALA A 597 -7.90 2.49 43.88
N GLU A 598 -8.77 3.45 43.54
CA GLU A 598 -8.36 4.69 42.88
C GLU A 598 -7.20 5.34 43.65
N GLY A 599 -6.14 5.72 42.93
CA GLY A 599 -4.98 6.38 43.53
C GLY A 599 -5.42 7.64 44.28
N PRO A 600 -4.83 7.95 45.44
CA PRO A 600 -5.37 8.94 46.36
C PRO A 600 -5.43 10.32 45.69
N GLY A 601 -6.65 10.83 45.52
CA GLY A 601 -6.87 12.22 45.16
C GLY A 601 -6.26 13.14 46.22
N PHE A 602 -5.50 14.13 45.77
CA PHE A 602 -5.19 15.30 46.59
C PHE A 602 -6.48 16.11 46.76
N ASP A 603 -7.07 16.06 47.94
CA ASP A 603 -8.10 17.01 48.36
C ASP A 603 -7.68 17.66 49.68
N GLU A 604 -7.85 18.99 49.78
CA GLU A 604 -7.39 19.75 50.94
C GLU A 604 -8.28 19.55 52.17
N SER A 605 -7.64 19.57 53.34
CA SER A 605 -8.31 19.35 54.62
C SER A 605 -9.32 20.43 55.00
N THR A 606 -10.58 20.04 55.21
CA THR A 606 -11.47 20.74 56.16
C THR A 606 -12.19 19.74 57.07
N ASN A 607 -11.83 19.77 58.36
CA ASN A 607 -12.58 19.06 59.41
C ASN A 607 -13.83 19.88 59.79
N THR A 608 -15.00 19.25 59.86
CA THR A 608 -15.83 19.16 61.09
C THR A 608 -17.01 18.20 60.90
N GLU A 609 -17.31 17.42 61.95
CA GLU A 609 -18.62 17.19 62.60
C GLU A 609 -19.92 17.25 61.76
N GLU A 610 -20.93 16.37 61.90
CA GLU A 610 -21.13 15.33 62.93
C GLU A 610 -22.11 14.20 62.49
N ASP A 611 -21.90 13.03 63.10
CA ASP A 611 -22.83 11.92 63.39
C ASP A 611 -24.35 12.12 63.17
N LYS A 612 -24.97 11.30 62.30
CA LYS A 612 -25.98 10.30 62.75
C LYS A 612 -26.42 9.22 61.78
N SER A 613 -26.92 8.13 62.37
CA SER A 613 -27.38 6.89 61.75
C SER A 613 -28.90 6.66 61.87
N GLN A 614 -29.42 5.91 60.89
CA GLN A 614 -30.50 4.90 61.00
C GLN A 614 -31.97 5.27 61.37
N ALA A 615 -32.84 4.63 60.57
CA ALA A 615 -34.10 3.94 60.93
C ALA A 615 -35.46 4.65 60.80
N GLU A 616 -36.42 3.85 60.30
CA GLU A 616 -37.88 3.86 60.57
C GLU A 616 -38.74 5.08 60.12
N GLU A 617 -40.04 4.97 59.86
CA GLU A 617 -40.87 3.91 59.23
C GLU A 617 -42.23 4.54 58.80
N GLU A 618 -42.97 3.90 57.89
CA GLU A 618 -44.38 4.19 57.50
C GLU A 618 -44.74 5.61 56.96
N GLY A 619 -45.96 5.76 56.39
CA GLY A 619 -46.54 7.06 55.99
C GLY A 619 -47.31 7.08 54.66
N ALA A 620 -48.63 6.90 54.69
CA ALA A 620 -49.46 6.69 53.48
C ALA A 620 -50.10 7.95 52.85
N ALA A 621 -50.50 7.82 51.57
CA ALA A 621 -51.45 8.64 50.78
C ALA A 621 -51.00 10.09 50.41
N HIS A 622 -51.42 10.71 49.29
CA HIS A 622 -52.67 10.59 48.50
C HIS A 622 -52.47 10.79 46.97
N GLU A 623 -53.45 10.32 46.18
CA GLU A 623 -54.01 10.83 44.90
C GLU A 623 -53.15 11.74 43.97
N LYS A 624 -53.14 11.54 42.64
CA LYS A 624 -54.33 11.45 41.75
C LYS A 624 -54.11 10.65 40.45
N SER A 625 -55.15 9.92 40.05
CA SER A 625 -55.56 9.69 38.65
C SER A 625 -56.83 10.54 38.37
N PRO A 626 -57.43 10.63 37.16
CA PRO A 626 -57.81 9.55 36.22
C PRO A 626 -57.10 9.71 34.84
N SER A 627 -57.37 8.96 33.76
CA SER A 627 -58.55 8.13 33.40
C SER A 627 -58.20 6.88 32.59
N THR A 628 -58.90 5.78 32.90
CA THR A 628 -58.98 4.54 32.11
C THR A 628 -60.09 4.59 31.05
N GLU A 629 -59.96 3.82 29.97
CA GLU A 629 -61.11 3.10 29.41
C GLU A 629 -60.66 1.72 28.86
N SER A 630 -61.56 0.73 28.90
CA SER A 630 -61.35 -0.68 28.54
C SER A 630 -62.20 -1.04 27.29
N SER A 631 -62.40 -2.27 26.80
CA SER A 631 -62.17 -3.64 27.31
C SER A 631 -62.23 -4.64 26.14
N GLU A 632 -61.88 -5.91 26.38
CA GLU A 632 -62.17 -7.06 25.49
C GLU A 632 -63.68 -7.39 25.45
N PRO A 633 -64.12 -8.42 24.68
CA PRO A 633 -64.18 -9.76 25.27
C PRO A 633 -63.82 -10.93 24.33
N ALA A 634 -63.64 -12.12 24.89
CA ALA A 634 -63.48 -13.40 24.20
C ALA A 634 -64.76 -14.27 24.28
N GLU A 635 -64.87 -15.33 23.46
CA GLU A 635 -65.02 -16.72 23.96
C GLU A 635 -65.02 -17.80 22.82
N MET A 636 -65.15 -19.07 23.25
CA MET A 636 -64.88 -20.33 22.54
C MET A 636 -65.85 -20.71 21.40
N ASP A 637 -65.43 -21.67 20.55
CA ASP A 637 -66.17 -22.93 20.40
C ASP A 637 -65.25 -24.10 19.94
N SER A 638 -65.72 -25.35 19.93
CA SER A 638 -64.87 -26.56 19.72
C SER A 638 -65.60 -27.81 19.17
N VAL A 639 -64.86 -28.93 19.01
CA VAL A 639 -65.31 -30.29 18.56
C VAL A 639 -65.67 -30.31 17.04
N THR A 640 -65.37 -31.32 16.20
CA THR A 640 -65.36 -32.79 16.36
C THR A 640 -64.42 -33.54 15.37
N GLN A 641 -64.23 -34.84 15.65
CA GLN A 641 -63.55 -35.96 14.96
C GLN A 641 -63.84 -36.06 13.42
N GLN A 642 -63.19 -36.90 12.58
CA GLN A 642 -62.63 -38.25 12.77
C GLN A 642 -61.72 -38.67 11.57
N ALA A 643 -60.94 -39.77 11.68
CA ALA A 643 -60.18 -40.43 10.59
C ALA A 643 -60.65 -41.90 10.39
N PRO A 644 -60.32 -42.60 9.27
CA PRO A 644 -59.22 -43.60 9.36
C PRO A 644 -58.49 -44.07 8.05
N SER A 645 -57.25 -44.56 8.24
CA SER A 645 -56.55 -45.74 7.63
C SER A 645 -56.33 -45.97 6.11
N ASP A 646 -55.15 -46.55 5.80
CA ASP A 646 -54.57 -46.95 4.50
C ASP A 646 -55.17 -48.20 3.79
N THR A 647 -54.84 -48.39 2.50
CA THR A 647 -54.46 -49.71 1.92
C THR A 647 -53.71 -49.60 0.56
N THR A 648 -52.89 -50.60 0.22
CA THR A 648 -52.09 -50.78 -1.04
C THR A 648 -51.89 -52.29 -1.34
N PRO A 649 -51.27 -52.75 -2.47
CA PRO A 649 -50.83 -52.05 -3.70
C PRO A 649 -51.73 -52.42 -4.92
N PRO A 650 -51.44 -53.29 -5.95
CA PRO A 650 -50.26 -54.07 -6.38
C PRO A 650 -49.78 -53.95 -7.87
N SER A 651 -48.46 -54.06 -8.07
CA SER A 651 -47.67 -54.76 -9.15
C SER A 651 -47.87 -54.59 -10.68
N GLU A 652 -46.75 -54.81 -11.39
CA GLU A 652 -46.53 -55.07 -12.84
C GLU A 652 -46.65 -53.84 -13.78
N GLU A 653 -45.79 -53.66 -14.80
CA GLU A 653 -44.69 -54.52 -15.36
C GLU A 653 -43.36 -53.76 -15.43
#